data_AF-A0A8T2I1Y7-F1
#
_entry.id   AF-A0A8T2I1Y7-F1
#
_cell.length_a   1.000
_cell.length_b   1.000
_cell.length_c   1.000
_cell.angle_alpha   90.00
_cell.angle_beta   90.00
_cell.angle_gamma   90.00
#
_symmetry.space_group_name_H-M   'P 1'
#
loop_
_entity.id
_entity.type
_entity.pdbx_description
1 polymer ?
#
loop_
_entity_poly.entity_id
_entity_poly.type
_entity_poly.pdbx_seq_one_letter_code
_entity_poly.pdbx_strand_id
1 'polypeptide(L)'
;MVSLMEPLGNAMPNKYGEELIRNARAIAAPGKGILAADESTGTIGKRFESIGVANEESNRRDLREMLFTSPDIEKYISGVILFEETLYQNANDGTPFVKMLQDKNIIPGIKVDKGVVPLGGTDGETETQGIDDLGKRCAKYYEQGARFAKWRAVLKIDASSGCPSELSINQNAYTLARYAAICQENGLVPIVEPEILTDGAHGIDVCCAVTEKVLAACYKALADHHVLLEGTLLKPNMVLTGSQGAPVGVKEAAYLTVRTLSRTVPPAVPGITFLSGGQSEEEATAHLTAMNQVEDIHHPWSLSFSFGRALQASALKAWGGKKENWKAGQDAFIARAKANSEATLGRGDLGAKEKGKLNAAINNPAAGAATAAAQDLLEQPIISQEYSLDEILNRVQQHSCLFNKDNDKSDSSITLSGVGVQLGMEATWTLTVRSDGAFREDVSSPFVSFSSGFNANFVNNSTAWDVDSSGVCHKLELDDHQATVLVAWIRSGVWSLPSLRSYLEIEVVTITESSSSSSSDYAKNKENSDSNTINDFITLSVQLRSGRVAVHMKINTSSWQPESAKVIMCGDYETWEFENWKHWDIDAQEENEEERKTNNSLVPSPAKFIHHSMNGGQQSLTITNIKRNAPLNTATFTTAPITTVATGPRCYYSVPSQTEGHGGALLPLDSQFFKNIPSAVPVWYTRSGHMLAYATLNGDATNSGYFIVDTGASGFVIEPSAADKLKLESFGEVHVTGMAGKIKGKFRRAGKFQLGPLEVKNAVMMEMMFGGLVTGAPGPVIGIVGFDVFRRAVVDIPPMLPRKPTAAEQEIDRASITSPAAALAFAAMQKSTTKSKANTPEPHAHIHLHHPEESDDMLRSMLRPEDWLPVTMLSCLPHIPVTIQSMQSTFSSSSANSTDIIAENNTALLMVDTGAGGMAAMLNSTAAKTLGLFNSNKSNGGKSKSIRGVGGSHNSSVTLKTAQLNVLKVGTAEFSDVQCLIAEEAKGGVALSFYSSGILCGDILSQCRLVIDLPRGRMAVLPAEK
;
A
#
# COMPACT_ATOMS: atom_id res chain seq x y z
N MET A 1 -22.25 -1.73 36.56
CA MET A 1 -20.87 -2.25 36.63
C MET A 1 -19.96 -1.27 35.92
N VAL A 2 -19.42 -0.31 36.67
CA VAL A 2 -18.32 0.56 36.25
C VAL A 2 -17.14 0.11 37.10
N SER A 3 -16.19 -0.62 36.51
CA SER A 3 -14.82 -0.84 37.01
C SER A 3 -14.16 -1.93 36.15
N LEU A 4 -13.08 -1.55 35.44
CA LEU A 4 -12.01 -2.35 34.81
C LEU A 4 -11.56 -1.79 33.43
N MET A 5 -11.48 -0.48 33.29
CA MET A 5 -10.48 0.12 32.40
C MET A 5 -9.44 0.79 33.29
N GLU A 6 -8.35 0.10 33.59
CA GLU A 6 -7.13 0.78 34.01
C GLU A 6 -6.67 1.68 32.85
N PRO A 7 -6.26 2.93 33.10
CA PRO A 7 -5.85 3.83 32.03
C PRO A 7 -4.59 3.30 31.36
N LEU A 8 -4.74 2.86 30.10
CA LEU A 8 -3.63 2.54 29.20
C LEU A 8 -2.87 3.84 28.88
N GLY A 9 -1.87 4.15 29.72
CA GLY A 9 -0.88 5.22 29.47
C GLY A 9 -1.26 6.58 30.07
N ASN A 10 -0.84 6.82 31.32
CA ASN A 10 -0.81 8.16 31.91
C ASN A 10 0.15 9.06 31.11
N ALA A 11 -0.36 9.99 30.30
CA ALA A 11 0.28 11.31 30.26
C ALA A 11 0.04 11.93 31.64
N MET A 12 1.01 11.80 32.56
CA MET A 12 1.00 12.56 33.80
C MET A 12 0.71 14.03 33.45
N PRO A 13 -0.14 14.76 34.21
CA PRO A 13 -0.36 16.17 33.96
C PRO A 13 0.98 16.89 33.89
N ASN A 14 1.42 17.27 32.68
CA ASN A 14 2.66 18.02 32.53
C ASN A 14 2.40 19.40 33.14
N LYS A 15 3.12 19.73 34.22
CA LYS A 15 2.96 21.01 34.93
C LYS A 15 3.14 22.24 34.02
N TYR A 16 3.81 22.08 32.87
CA TYR A 16 4.00 23.11 31.85
C TYR A 16 3.08 22.96 30.63
N GLY A 17 2.18 21.97 30.58
CA GLY A 17 1.39 21.64 29.38
C GLY A 17 0.73 22.84 28.69
N GLU A 18 0.00 23.65 29.45
CA GLU A 18 -0.63 24.89 28.94
C GLU A 18 0.39 25.94 28.47
N GLU A 19 1.53 26.08 29.15
CA GLU A 19 2.60 26.98 28.74
C GLU A 19 3.26 26.50 27.44
N LEU A 20 3.51 25.20 27.31
CA LEU A 20 4.08 24.58 26.11
C LEU A 20 3.17 24.80 24.90
N ILE A 21 1.87 24.52 25.02
CA ILE A 21 0.88 24.70 23.95
C ILE A 21 0.81 26.16 23.52
N ARG A 22 0.73 27.09 24.49
CA ARG A 22 0.68 28.53 24.22
C ARG A 22 1.95 29.03 23.52
N ASN A 23 3.13 28.62 23.98
CA ASN A 23 4.39 29.03 23.39
C ASN A 23 4.57 28.44 21.99
N ALA A 24 4.25 27.17 21.77
CA ALA A 24 4.36 26.52 20.47
C ALA A 24 3.46 27.22 19.42
N ARG A 25 2.21 27.55 19.78
CA ARG A 25 1.30 28.34 18.94
C ARG A 25 1.80 29.76 18.67
N ALA A 26 2.37 30.42 19.68
CA ALA A 26 2.92 31.77 19.53
C ALA A 26 4.15 31.78 18.60
N ILE A 27 5.00 30.76 18.65
CA ILE A 27 6.13 30.58 17.75
C ILE A 27 5.63 30.31 16.32
N ALA A 28 4.63 29.43 16.16
CA ALA A 28 4.04 29.06 14.88
C ALA A 28 2.99 30.06 14.34
N ALA A 29 2.97 31.30 14.85
CA ALA A 29 2.00 32.30 14.44
C ALA A 29 2.13 32.64 12.94
N PRO A 30 1.02 32.71 12.17
CA PRO A 30 1.05 33.10 10.77
C PRO A 30 1.75 34.45 10.56
N GLY A 31 2.51 34.57 9.47
CA GLY A 31 3.28 35.78 9.17
C GLY A 31 4.60 35.89 9.95
N LYS A 32 4.95 34.92 10.79
CA LYS A 32 6.21 34.93 11.54
C LYS A 32 6.95 33.62 11.41
N GLY A 33 8.27 33.67 11.65
CA GLY A 33 9.12 32.49 11.75
C GLY A 33 10.27 32.67 12.74
N ILE A 34 11.23 31.76 12.68
CA ILE A 34 12.32 31.65 13.64
C ILE A 34 13.65 32.07 12.99
N LEU A 35 14.39 32.94 13.66
CA LEU A 35 15.80 33.18 13.37
C LEU A 35 16.65 32.10 14.07
N ALA A 36 17.31 31.24 13.29
CA ALA A 36 18.25 30.27 13.84
C ALA A 36 19.65 30.91 13.93
N ALA A 37 19.97 31.48 15.10
CA ALA A 37 21.24 32.12 15.42
C ALA A 37 22.08 31.24 16.38
N ASP A 38 21.91 29.92 16.29
CA ASP A 38 22.48 28.89 17.15
C ASP A 38 23.79 28.30 16.61
N GLU A 39 24.48 29.03 15.74
CA GLU A 39 25.77 28.59 15.23
C GLU A 39 26.76 28.45 16.37
N SER A 40 27.32 27.24 16.52
CA SER A 40 28.45 27.00 17.41
C SER A 40 29.64 27.88 17.05
N THR A 41 30.57 28.06 17.99
CA THR A 41 31.80 28.84 17.78
C THR A 41 32.56 28.39 16.51
N GLY A 42 32.60 27.08 16.22
CA GLY A 42 33.21 26.57 14.99
C GLY A 42 32.43 26.91 13.73
N THR A 43 31.09 26.78 13.77
CA THR A 43 30.22 27.06 12.62
C THR A 43 30.20 28.54 12.25
N ILE A 44 30.13 29.45 13.23
CA ILE A 44 30.17 30.89 12.97
C ILE A 44 31.55 31.35 12.51
N GLY A 45 32.63 30.70 12.97
CA GLY A 45 33.99 30.95 12.48
C GLY A 45 34.09 30.81 10.96
N LYS A 46 33.57 29.70 10.40
CA LYS A 46 33.52 29.49 8.94
C LYS A 46 32.72 30.57 8.20
N ARG A 47 31.69 31.15 8.83
CA ARG A 47 30.93 32.26 8.24
C ARG A 47 31.72 33.55 8.26
N PHE A 48 32.41 33.87 9.36
CA PHE A 48 33.25 35.05 9.47
C PHE A 48 34.46 35.02 8.53
N GLU A 49 35.05 33.85 8.30
CA GLU A 49 36.11 33.67 7.30
C GLU A 49 35.67 34.13 5.91
N SER A 50 34.41 33.89 5.52
CA SER A 50 33.88 34.29 4.21
C SER A 50 33.79 35.81 3.98
N ILE A 51 33.85 36.59 5.05
CA ILE A 51 33.85 38.07 5.02
C ILE A 51 35.15 38.66 5.60
N GLY A 52 36.16 37.84 5.89
CA GLY A 52 37.44 38.27 6.42
C GLY A 52 37.39 38.81 7.86
N VAL A 53 36.46 38.32 8.69
CA VAL A 53 36.29 38.74 10.10
C VAL A 53 36.89 37.69 11.03
N ALA A 54 37.52 38.13 12.13
CA ALA A 54 38.08 37.23 13.12
C ALA A 54 36.99 36.61 14.01
N ASN A 55 37.13 35.32 14.35
CA ASN A 55 36.20 34.60 15.22
C ASN A 55 36.42 34.87 16.71
N GLU A 56 36.17 36.12 17.11
CA GLU A 56 36.27 36.59 18.49
C GLU A 56 34.88 36.70 19.13
N GLU A 57 34.81 36.57 20.46
CA GLU A 57 33.56 36.67 21.21
C GLU A 57 32.85 38.01 20.98
N SER A 58 33.61 39.11 20.93
CA SER A 58 33.12 40.45 20.62
C SER A 58 32.43 40.51 19.25
N ASN A 59 33.04 39.93 18.21
CA ASN A 59 32.46 39.91 16.86
C ASN A 59 31.24 39.01 16.78
N ARG A 60 31.25 37.87 17.51
CA ARG A 60 30.07 36.99 17.63
C ARG A 60 28.92 37.73 18.31
N ARG A 61 29.18 38.44 19.40
CA ARG A 61 28.21 39.32 20.07
C ARG A 61 27.70 40.39 19.12
N ASP A 62 28.58 41.13 18.44
CA ASP A 62 28.20 42.25 17.55
C ASP A 62 27.28 41.81 16.42
N LEU A 63 27.53 40.63 15.82
CA LEU A 63 26.59 40.07 14.84
C LEU A 63 25.20 39.85 15.46
N ARG A 64 25.13 39.21 16.63
CA ARG A 64 23.84 38.89 17.26
C ARG A 64 23.13 40.14 17.74
N GLU A 65 23.86 41.09 18.31
CA GLU A 65 23.33 42.40 18.70
C GLU A 65 22.78 43.15 17.49
N MET A 66 23.49 43.16 16.36
CA MET A 66 23.00 43.78 15.12
C MET A 66 21.68 43.17 14.67
N LEU A 67 21.59 41.83 14.65
CA LEU A 67 20.37 41.13 14.28
C LEU A 67 19.22 41.45 15.26
N PHE A 68 19.45 41.33 16.58
CA PHE A 68 18.38 41.47 17.58
C PHE A 68 17.91 42.93 17.79
N THR A 69 18.79 43.89 17.54
CA THR A 69 18.46 45.33 17.57
C THR A 69 17.87 45.84 16.25
N SER A 70 17.68 44.96 15.26
CA SER A 70 17.09 45.38 13.98
C SER A 70 15.69 45.97 14.20
N PRO A 71 15.40 47.16 13.65
CA PRO A 71 14.07 47.77 13.77
C PRO A 71 12.98 46.84 13.23
N ASP A 72 11.84 46.77 13.91
CA ASP A 72 10.66 46.00 13.52
C ASP A 72 10.85 44.47 13.40
N ILE A 73 11.94 43.90 13.90
CA ILE A 73 12.20 42.44 13.86
C ILE A 73 11.01 41.62 14.37
N GLU A 74 10.33 42.09 15.43
CA GLU A 74 9.19 41.44 16.06
C GLU A 74 7.95 41.29 15.17
N LYS A 75 7.89 42.02 14.04
CA LYS A 75 6.82 41.84 13.05
C LYS A 75 6.95 40.53 12.29
N TYR A 76 8.18 40.04 12.12
CA TYR A 76 8.52 38.93 11.23
C TYR A 76 9.08 37.72 11.96
N ILE A 77 9.69 37.93 13.14
CA ILE A 77 10.31 36.88 13.93
C ILE A 77 9.49 36.65 15.20
N SER A 78 9.09 35.40 15.44
CA SER A 78 8.38 34.96 16.64
C SER A 78 9.30 34.36 17.69
N GLY A 79 10.43 33.78 17.26
CA GLY A 79 11.44 33.23 18.15
C GLY A 79 12.86 33.26 17.59
N VAL A 80 13.85 33.18 18.47
CA VAL A 80 15.27 33.07 18.09
C VAL A 80 15.88 31.86 18.77
N ILE A 81 16.50 30.96 18.00
CA ILE A 81 17.31 29.87 18.57
C ILE A 81 18.70 30.43 18.81
N LEU A 82 19.14 30.39 20.06
CA LEU A 82 20.44 30.87 20.50
C LEU A 82 21.42 29.71 20.68
N PHE A 83 22.71 30.01 20.54
CA PHE A 83 23.76 29.16 21.10
C PHE A 83 23.95 29.50 22.58
N GLU A 84 24.49 28.56 23.38
CA GLU A 84 24.64 28.74 24.82
C GLU A 84 25.45 30.00 25.18
N GLU A 85 26.51 30.29 24.43
CA GLU A 85 27.28 31.53 24.58
C GLU A 85 26.37 32.77 24.50
N THR A 86 25.49 32.82 23.49
CA THR A 86 24.61 33.98 23.25
C THR A 86 23.48 34.08 24.28
N LEU A 87 23.00 32.96 24.83
CA LEU A 87 21.96 32.96 25.88
C LEU A 87 22.41 33.71 27.15
N TYR A 88 23.71 33.67 27.45
CA TYR A 88 24.32 34.34 28.60
C TYR A 88 25.10 35.62 28.23
N GLN A 89 25.09 36.02 26.96
CA GLN A 89 25.71 37.27 26.51
C GLN A 89 24.81 38.49 26.75
N ASN A 90 25.49 39.62 26.92
CA ASN A 90 24.89 40.94 26.95
C ASN A 90 25.26 41.70 25.67
N ALA A 91 24.38 42.60 25.25
CA ALA A 91 24.68 43.64 24.29
C ALA A 91 25.75 44.59 24.84
N ASN A 92 26.31 45.42 23.97
CA ASN A 92 27.37 46.35 24.33
C ASN A 92 26.94 47.39 25.39
N ASP A 93 25.65 47.66 25.53
CA ASP A 93 25.07 48.53 26.57
C ASP A 93 24.82 47.82 27.92
N GLY A 94 25.14 46.52 28.00
CA GLY A 94 24.94 45.69 29.19
C GLY A 94 23.58 44.98 29.26
N THR A 95 22.67 45.22 28.30
CA THR A 95 21.36 44.56 28.28
C THR A 95 21.50 43.08 27.90
N PRO A 96 20.96 42.13 28.68
CA PRO A 96 20.96 40.72 28.29
C PRO A 96 20.20 40.48 26.98
N PHE A 97 20.73 39.65 26.07
CA PHE A 97 20.05 39.37 24.80
C PHE A 97 18.67 38.73 24.99
N VAL A 98 18.52 37.85 25.98
CA VAL A 98 17.22 37.28 26.35
C VAL A 98 16.21 38.37 26.64
N LYS A 99 16.59 39.38 27.43
CA LYS A 99 15.72 40.50 27.78
C LYS A 99 15.38 41.34 26.54
N MET A 100 16.35 41.62 25.68
CA MET A 100 16.12 42.35 24.43
C MET A 100 15.08 41.67 23.53
N LEU A 101 15.13 40.34 23.42
CA LEU A 101 14.14 39.57 22.68
C LEU A 101 12.76 39.60 23.35
N GLN A 102 12.71 39.41 24.68
CA GLN A 102 11.47 39.45 25.45
C GLN A 102 10.78 40.82 25.42
N ASP A 103 11.54 41.91 25.51
CA ASP A 103 11.03 43.29 25.42
C ASP A 103 10.39 43.56 24.05
N LYS A 104 10.79 42.79 23.02
CA LYS A 104 10.23 42.79 21.66
C LYS A 104 9.16 41.71 21.43
N ASN A 105 8.75 40.98 22.48
CA ASN A 105 7.83 39.85 22.39
C ASN A 105 8.30 38.75 21.42
N ILE A 106 9.61 38.54 21.35
CA ILE A 106 10.26 37.45 20.62
C ILE A 106 10.69 36.40 21.65
N ILE A 107 10.26 35.16 21.43
CA ILE A 107 10.50 34.07 22.37
C ILE A 107 11.98 33.64 22.25
N PRO A 108 12.75 33.59 23.35
CA PRO A 108 14.10 33.04 23.32
C PRO A 108 14.08 31.51 23.32
N GLY A 109 14.90 30.89 22.48
CA GLY A 109 15.10 29.46 22.42
C GLY A 109 16.58 29.08 22.43
N ILE A 110 16.88 27.81 22.64
CA ILE A 110 18.25 27.33 22.86
C ILE A 110 18.53 26.03 22.09
N LYS A 111 19.66 25.96 21.39
CA LYS A 111 20.18 24.69 20.87
C LYS A 111 20.76 23.88 22.03
N VAL A 112 20.25 22.66 22.22
CA VAL A 112 20.65 21.81 23.35
C VAL A 112 21.39 20.54 22.95
N ASP A 113 21.43 20.18 21.67
CA ASP A 113 22.27 19.07 21.20
C ASP A 113 23.77 19.40 21.27
N LYS A 114 24.60 18.39 21.53
CA LYS A 114 26.07 18.48 21.57
C LYS A 114 26.73 17.99 20.26
N GLY A 115 26.01 18.07 19.15
CA GLY A 115 26.48 17.70 17.81
C GLY A 115 26.35 16.22 17.48
N VAL A 116 26.66 15.89 16.23
CA VAL A 116 26.62 14.53 15.69
C VAL A 116 27.91 13.75 15.96
N VAL A 117 27.79 12.45 16.13
CA VAL A 117 28.89 11.49 16.24
C VAL A 117 28.64 10.30 15.31
N PRO A 118 29.69 9.58 14.86
CA PRO A 118 29.51 8.40 14.01
C PRO A 118 28.67 7.32 14.70
N LEU A 119 27.70 6.77 14.00
CA LEU A 119 26.88 5.67 14.50
C LEU A 119 27.61 4.34 14.28
N GLY A 120 28.02 3.70 15.37
CA GLY A 120 28.82 2.47 15.33
C GLY A 120 28.16 1.36 14.50
N GLY A 121 28.93 0.70 13.63
CA GLY A 121 28.44 -0.37 12.76
C GLY A 121 27.74 0.10 11.48
N THR A 122 27.76 1.39 11.18
CA THR A 122 27.20 1.97 9.93
C THR A 122 28.30 2.56 9.04
N ASP A 123 28.00 2.72 7.75
CA ASP A 123 28.90 3.38 6.81
C ASP A 123 28.66 4.89 6.80
N GLY A 124 29.31 5.60 7.72
CA GLY A 124 29.29 7.07 7.77
C GLY A 124 27.92 7.69 8.09
N GLU A 125 27.02 6.95 8.74
CA GLU A 125 25.82 7.53 9.35
C GLU A 125 26.12 8.05 10.76
N THR A 126 25.21 8.83 11.32
CA THR A 126 25.44 9.54 12.57
C THR A 126 24.29 9.41 13.55
N GLU A 127 24.61 9.51 14.84
CA GLU A 127 23.64 9.84 15.89
C GLU A 127 24.02 11.18 16.53
N THR A 128 23.09 11.77 17.28
CA THR A 128 23.34 13.05 17.96
C THR A 128 23.46 12.84 19.47
N GLN A 129 24.46 13.46 20.08
CA GLN A 129 24.73 13.34 21.52
C GLN A 129 24.21 14.53 22.34
N GLY A 130 24.12 14.34 23.66
CA GLY A 130 23.83 15.41 24.61
C GLY A 130 22.70 15.15 25.61
N ILE A 131 22.16 13.93 25.67
CA ILE A 131 21.05 13.54 26.55
C ILE A 131 21.45 13.45 28.03
N ASP A 132 22.69 13.07 28.35
CA ASP A 132 23.13 12.64 29.70
C ASP A 132 22.75 13.61 30.84
N ASP A 133 22.97 14.91 30.64
CA ASP A 133 22.67 15.97 31.59
C ASP A 133 21.57 16.92 31.09
N LEU A 134 20.82 16.54 30.05
CA LEU A 134 19.89 17.42 29.33
C LEU A 134 18.86 18.06 30.25
N GLY A 135 18.19 17.30 31.14
CA GLY A 135 17.16 17.85 32.04
C GLY A 135 17.70 18.96 32.94
N LYS A 136 18.92 18.80 33.46
CA LYS A 136 19.58 19.84 34.28
C LYS A 136 19.91 21.08 33.46
N ARG A 137 20.34 20.92 32.20
CA ARG A 137 20.58 22.05 31.31
C ARG A 137 19.29 22.76 30.94
N CYS A 138 18.24 22.02 30.56
CA CYS A 138 16.93 22.58 30.23
C CYS A 138 16.34 23.41 31.37
N ALA A 139 16.42 22.94 32.63
CA ALA A 139 15.98 23.69 33.79
C ALA A 139 16.71 25.04 33.91
N LYS A 140 18.05 25.05 33.77
CA LYS A 140 18.85 26.29 33.79
C LYS A 140 18.52 27.22 32.63
N TYR A 141 18.28 26.69 31.43
CA TYR A 141 17.91 27.52 30.29
C TYR A 141 16.51 28.12 30.45
N TYR A 142 15.57 27.38 31.04
CA TYR A 142 14.25 27.89 31.37
C TYR A 142 14.33 29.04 32.40
N GLU A 143 15.15 28.88 33.45
CA GLU A 143 15.45 29.93 34.44
C GLU A 143 16.08 31.18 33.78
N GLN A 144 16.98 30.97 32.82
CA GLN A 144 17.62 32.04 32.06
C GLN A 144 16.67 32.73 31.07
N GLY A 145 15.46 32.19 30.83
CA GLY A 145 14.41 32.82 30.04
C GLY A 145 14.10 32.15 28.69
N ALA A 146 14.75 31.03 28.36
CA ALA A 146 14.38 30.24 27.19
C ALA A 146 13.01 29.57 27.39
N ARG A 147 12.25 29.42 26.31
CA ARG A 147 10.92 28.76 26.31
C ARG A 147 10.74 27.70 25.24
N PHE A 148 11.74 27.51 24.39
CA PHE A 148 11.81 26.40 23.46
C PHE A 148 13.25 25.95 23.26
N ALA A 149 13.42 24.72 22.79
CA ALA A 149 14.71 24.11 22.53
C ALA A 149 14.79 23.58 21.10
N LYS A 150 16.00 23.31 20.63
CA LYS A 150 16.25 22.69 19.32
C LYS A 150 17.27 21.56 19.43
N TRP A 151 16.99 20.45 18.75
CA TRP A 151 17.89 19.31 18.63
C TRP A 151 17.93 18.79 17.20
N ARG A 152 19.14 18.76 16.62
CA ARG A 152 19.37 18.33 15.24
C ARG A 152 19.85 16.88 15.15
N ALA A 153 19.08 16.03 14.49
CA ALA A 153 19.52 14.75 13.96
C ALA A 153 19.87 14.88 12.47
N VAL A 154 20.79 14.04 11.99
CA VAL A 154 21.27 14.07 10.60
C VAL A 154 21.19 12.69 9.99
N LEU A 155 20.54 12.61 8.84
CA LEU A 155 20.44 11.40 8.02
C LEU A 155 20.94 11.71 6.60
N LYS A 156 21.50 10.71 5.93
CA LYS A 156 21.99 10.85 4.55
C LYS A 156 21.28 9.86 3.63
N ILE A 157 21.11 10.25 2.37
CA ILE A 157 20.62 9.35 1.31
C ILE A 157 21.83 8.89 0.50
N ASP A 158 22.08 7.58 0.51
CA ASP A 158 23.09 6.97 -0.35
C ASP A 158 22.64 5.56 -0.74
N ALA A 159 22.17 5.42 -1.97
CA ALA A 159 21.69 4.13 -2.48
C ALA A 159 22.80 3.07 -2.55
N SER A 160 24.07 3.47 -2.72
CA SER A 160 25.18 2.54 -2.85
C SER A 160 25.56 1.88 -1.52
N SER A 161 25.44 2.63 -0.42
CA SER A 161 25.64 2.15 0.95
C SER A 161 24.34 1.79 1.68
N GLY A 162 23.19 1.84 0.99
CA GLY A 162 21.87 1.52 1.56
C GLY A 162 21.40 2.49 2.65
N CYS A 163 21.84 3.76 2.60
CA CYS A 163 21.49 4.79 3.57
C CYS A 163 20.22 5.57 3.17
N PRO A 164 19.39 6.00 4.14
CA PRO A 164 19.59 5.78 5.56
C PRO A 164 19.21 4.36 5.99
N SER A 165 20.04 3.74 6.81
CA SER A 165 19.76 2.42 7.36
C SER A 165 18.63 2.48 8.38
N GLU A 166 17.94 1.36 8.62
CA GLU A 166 16.94 1.27 9.70
C GLU A 166 17.55 1.61 11.07
N LEU A 167 18.83 1.26 11.29
CA LEU A 167 19.52 1.59 12.53
C LEU A 167 19.62 3.11 12.72
N SER A 168 20.02 3.84 11.68
CA SER A 168 20.12 5.30 11.67
C SER A 168 18.76 5.97 11.87
N ILE A 169 17.72 5.50 11.17
CA ILE A 169 16.35 6.01 11.32
C ILE A 169 15.87 5.82 12.76
N ASN A 170 15.94 4.58 13.28
CA ASN A 170 15.42 4.25 14.61
C ASN A 170 16.20 4.95 15.73
N GLN A 171 17.54 4.99 15.65
CA GLN A 171 18.37 5.62 16.67
C GLN A 171 18.13 7.13 16.76
N ASN A 172 18.03 7.81 15.61
CA ASN A 172 17.76 9.26 15.58
C ASN A 172 16.32 9.57 16.02
N ALA A 173 15.32 8.79 15.58
CA ALA A 173 13.93 8.95 16.03
C ALA A 173 13.79 8.76 17.55
N TYR A 174 14.40 7.70 18.11
CA TYR A 174 14.42 7.43 19.54
C TYR A 174 15.07 8.57 20.33
N THR A 175 16.23 9.06 19.87
CA THR A 175 16.96 10.16 20.53
C THR A 175 16.15 11.46 20.51
N LEU A 176 15.52 11.79 19.37
CA LEU A 176 14.65 12.95 19.24
C LEU A 176 13.44 12.86 20.17
N ALA A 177 12.83 11.68 20.31
CA ALA A 177 11.70 11.47 21.22
C ALA A 177 12.09 11.63 22.69
N ARG A 178 13.25 11.08 23.11
CA ARG A 178 13.80 11.31 24.45
C ARG A 178 14.11 12.78 24.73
N TYR A 179 14.74 13.46 23.77
CA TYR A 179 15.00 14.89 23.87
C TYR A 179 13.70 15.69 24.06
N ALA A 180 12.67 15.37 23.28
CA ALA A 180 11.39 16.08 23.33
C ALA A 180 10.70 15.92 24.69
N ALA A 181 10.63 14.70 25.21
CA ALA A 181 10.06 14.43 26.53
C ALA A 181 10.81 15.20 27.65
N ILE A 182 12.15 15.14 27.65
CA ILE A 182 12.97 15.84 28.65
C ILE A 182 12.78 17.36 28.57
N CYS A 183 12.64 17.93 27.37
CA CYS A 183 12.37 19.36 27.22
C CYS A 183 11.02 19.75 27.80
N GLN A 184 9.98 18.96 27.51
CA GLN A 184 8.63 19.22 28.00
C GLN A 184 8.52 19.10 29.52
N GLU A 185 9.25 18.17 30.16
CA GLU A 185 9.36 18.07 31.62
C GLU A 185 9.98 19.31 32.27
N ASN A 186 10.76 20.07 31.50
CA ASN A 186 11.50 21.26 31.93
C ASN A 186 10.96 22.57 31.32
N GLY A 187 9.74 22.55 30.77
CA GLY A 187 9.03 23.76 30.33
C GLY A 187 9.51 24.37 29.02
N LEU A 188 10.27 23.61 28.22
CA LEU A 188 10.74 24.03 26.90
C LEU A 188 9.98 23.30 25.80
N VAL A 189 9.40 24.04 24.86
CA VAL A 189 8.83 23.47 23.61
C VAL A 189 9.96 22.84 22.79
N PRO A 190 9.97 21.53 22.51
CA PRO A 190 11.00 20.93 21.68
C PRO A 190 10.72 21.17 20.19
N ILE A 191 11.66 21.79 19.49
CA ILE A 191 11.77 21.73 18.03
C ILE A 191 12.51 20.44 17.69
N VAL A 192 11.82 19.52 17.00
CA VAL A 192 12.31 18.22 16.55
C VAL A 192 12.88 18.39 15.13
N GLU A 193 14.19 18.25 14.93
CA GLU A 193 14.87 18.49 13.64
C GLU A 193 15.50 17.19 13.09
N PRO A 194 14.74 16.32 12.39
CA PRO A 194 15.26 15.17 11.67
C PRO A 194 15.70 15.60 10.27
N GLU A 195 16.91 16.15 10.14
CA GLU A 195 17.41 16.65 8.85
C GLU A 195 17.92 15.52 7.97
N ILE A 196 17.27 15.30 6.83
CA ILE A 196 17.82 14.52 5.73
C ILE A 196 18.64 15.46 4.84
N LEU A 197 19.93 15.14 4.69
CA LEU A 197 20.87 15.93 3.91
C LEU A 197 20.53 15.86 2.42
N THR A 198 20.75 16.99 1.74
CA THR A 198 20.60 17.09 0.28
C THR A 198 21.79 16.49 -0.47
N ASP A 199 22.85 16.04 0.19
CA ASP A 199 24.01 15.42 -0.45
C ASP A 199 23.63 14.20 -1.31
N GLY A 200 24.18 14.14 -2.53
CA GLY A 200 24.03 13.01 -3.46
C GLY A 200 23.29 13.35 -4.75
N ALA A 201 23.11 12.34 -5.60
CA ALA A 201 22.47 12.47 -6.93
C ALA A 201 21.04 11.88 -6.98
N HIS A 202 20.39 11.73 -5.82
CA HIS A 202 19.08 11.11 -5.73
C HIS A 202 17.96 12.00 -6.31
N GLY A 203 16.96 11.37 -6.93
CA GLY A 203 15.76 12.04 -7.42
C GLY A 203 14.80 12.45 -6.29
N ILE A 204 13.82 13.28 -6.62
CA ILE A 204 12.89 13.84 -5.62
C ILE A 204 11.99 12.78 -5.00
N ASP A 205 11.62 11.73 -5.75
CA ASP A 205 10.81 10.61 -5.26
C ASP A 205 11.53 9.82 -4.16
N VAL A 206 12.86 9.68 -4.26
CA VAL A 206 13.68 9.04 -3.22
C VAL A 206 13.68 9.91 -1.97
N CYS A 207 13.83 11.22 -2.12
CA CYS A 207 13.74 12.17 -1.01
C CYS A 207 12.34 12.14 -0.36
N CYS A 208 11.25 12.05 -1.14
CA CYS A 208 9.90 11.84 -0.63
C CYS A 208 9.83 10.58 0.23
N ALA A 209 10.20 9.42 -0.33
CA ALA A 209 10.08 8.13 0.33
C ALA A 209 10.91 8.06 1.62
N VAL A 210 12.13 8.58 1.59
CA VAL A 210 13.00 8.63 2.78
C VAL A 210 12.45 9.61 3.82
N THR A 211 11.98 10.79 3.40
CA THR A 211 11.38 11.77 4.33
C THR A 211 10.12 11.21 4.97
N GLU A 212 9.22 10.57 4.20
CA GLU A 212 8.03 9.91 4.75
C GLU A 212 8.42 8.84 5.79
N LYS A 213 9.38 7.97 5.45
CA LYS A 213 9.85 6.91 6.35
C LYS A 213 10.45 7.45 7.64
N VAL A 214 11.31 8.48 7.55
CA VAL A 214 11.96 9.10 8.70
C VAL A 214 10.95 9.81 9.59
N LEU A 215 10.02 10.58 8.99
CA LEU A 215 9.00 11.30 9.76
C LEU A 215 8.01 10.33 10.42
N ALA A 216 7.59 9.28 9.74
CA ALA A 216 6.75 8.24 10.34
C ALA A 216 7.44 7.59 11.56
N ALA A 217 8.72 7.26 11.45
CA ALA A 217 9.50 6.73 12.58
C ALA A 217 9.63 7.76 13.73
N CYS A 218 9.87 9.03 13.40
CA CYS A 218 9.94 10.10 14.40
C CYS A 218 8.62 10.26 15.17
N TYR A 219 7.48 10.34 14.49
CA TYR A 219 6.18 10.51 15.17
C TYR A 219 5.74 9.27 15.92
N LYS A 220 6.06 8.08 15.43
CA LYS A 220 5.87 6.84 16.20
C LYS A 220 6.69 6.88 17.49
N ALA A 221 7.97 7.25 17.43
CA ALA A 221 8.81 7.37 18.62
C ALA A 221 8.32 8.48 19.57
N LEU A 222 7.88 9.64 19.06
CA LEU A 222 7.29 10.70 19.89
C LEU A 222 6.04 10.20 20.64
N ALA A 223 5.17 9.43 19.97
CA ALA A 223 4.01 8.82 20.58
C ALA A 223 4.40 7.78 21.66
N ASP A 224 5.40 6.94 21.37
CA ASP A 224 5.91 5.93 22.32
C ASP A 224 6.53 6.56 23.57
N HIS A 225 7.06 7.77 23.45
CA HIS A 225 7.62 8.56 24.55
C HIS A 225 6.61 9.53 25.19
N HIS A 226 5.32 9.41 24.85
CA HIS A 226 4.23 10.20 25.43
C HIS A 226 4.40 11.72 25.28
N VAL A 227 5.01 12.15 24.18
CA VAL A 227 5.26 13.57 23.92
C VAL A 227 3.95 14.29 23.59
N LEU A 228 3.70 15.43 24.24
CA LEU A 228 2.55 16.29 23.98
C LEU A 228 2.74 17.03 22.64
N LEU A 229 2.14 16.54 21.56
CA LEU A 229 2.36 17.06 20.21
C LEU A 229 1.94 18.54 20.06
N GLU A 230 0.88 18.96 20.73
CA GLU A 230 0.39 20.34 20.78
C GLU A 230 1.42 21.32 21.37
N GLY A 231 2.38 20.80 22.14
CA GLY A 231 3.50 21.51 22.74
C GLY A 231 4.84 21.23 22.07
N THR A 232 4.85 20.86 20.78
CA THR A 232 6.08 20.64 19.97
C THR A 232 6.09 21.48 18.69
N LEU A 233 7.21 21.49 17.97
CA LEU A 233 7.30 21.96 16.58
C LEU A 233 8.20 21.00 15.78
N LEU A 234 7.95 20.88 14.47
CA LEU A 234 8.81 20.11 13.57
C LEU A 234 9.70 21.05 12.76
N LYS A 235 10.99 20.72 12.62
CA LYS A 235 11.92 21.40 11.72
C LYS A 235 12.51 20.39 10.72
N PRO A 236 11.79 20.04 9.66
CA PRO A 236 12.26 19.08 8.67
C PRO A 236 13.05 19.79 7.56
N ASN A 237 13.77 19.01 6.76
CA ASN A 237 14.18 19.43 5.42
C ASN A 237 12.95 19.62 4.52
N MET A 238 13.08 20.49 3.52
CA MET A 238 12.17 20.47 2.37
C MET A 238 12.49 19.23 1.52
N VAL A 239 11.50 18.70 0.81
CA VAL A 239 11.69 17.59 -0.12
C VAL A 239 12.24 18.15 -1.43
N LEU A 240 13.53 17.95 -1.65
CA LEU A 240 14.27 18.41 -2.81
C LEU A 240 15.04 17.24 -3.43
N THR A 241 15.47 17.41 -4.69
CA THR A 241 16.46 16.52 -5.28
C THR A 241 17.81 16.65 -4.60
N GLY A 242 18.64 15.61 -4.72
CA GLY A 242 20.02 15.67 -4.26
C GLY A 242 20.79 16.80 -4.93
N SER A 243 21.81 17.33 -4.26
CA SER A 243 22.61 18.47 -4.68
C SER A 243 23.40 18.23 -5.97
N GLN A 244 23.58 16.97 -6.36
CA GLN A 244 24.18 16.55 -7.63
C GLN A 244 23.12 16.06 -8.65
N GLY A 245 21.85 16.02 -8.27
CA GLY A 245 20.72 15.62 -9.11
C GLY A 245 20.17 16.79 -9.94
N ALA A 246 19.32 16.47 -10.92
CA ALA A 246 18.62 17.48 -11.71
C ALA A 246 17.60 18.22 -10.83
N PRO A 247 17.64 19.56 -10.75
CA PRO A 247 16.73 20.31 -9.89
C PRO A 247 15.29 20.22 -10.39
N VAL A 248 14.37 20.08 -9.45
CA VAL A 248 12.92 20.10 -9.68
C VAL A 248 12.35 21.53 -9.56
N GLY A 249 11.20 21.79 -10.17
CA GLY A 249 10.51 23.07 -10.08
C GLY A 249 10.05 23.40 -8.65
N VAL A 250 10.05 24.69 -8.30
CA VAL A 250 9.71 25.17 -6.94
C VAL A 250 8.32 24.71 -6.49
N LYS A 251 7.32 24.78 -7.38
CA LYS A 251 5.95 24.34 -7.09
C LYS A 251 5.84 22.83 -6.88
N GLU A 252 6.51 22.04 -7.70
CA GLU A 252 6.53 20.58 -7.57
C GLU A 252 7.21 20.16 -6.26
N ALA A 253 8.37 20.74 -5.93
CA ALA A 253 9.04 20.49 -4.67
C ALA A 253 8.20 20.90 -3.46
N ALA A 254 7.50 22.04 -3.55
CA ALA A 254 6.58 22.49 -2.51
C ALA A 254 5.41 21.51 -2.32
N TYR A 255 4.75 21.11 -3.41
CA TYR A 255 3.68 20.12 -3.38
C TYR A 255 4.12 18.81 -2.72
N LEU A 256 5.25 18.26 -3.17
CA LEU A 256 5.79 17.00 -2.65
C LEU A 256 6.22 17.12 -1.17
N THR A 257 6.71 18.29 -0.75
CA THR A 257 7.01 18.55 0.65
C THR A 257 5.74 18.55 1.50
N VAL A 258 4.71 19.29 1.10
CA VAL A 258 3.42 19.36 1.83
C VAL A 258 2.73 17.99 1.85
N ARG A 259 2.74 17.24 0.74
CA ARG A 259 2.23 15.86 0.65
C ARG A 259 2.93 14.94 1.64
N THR A 260 4.26 14.94 1.63
CA THR A 260 5.08 14.09 2.51
C THR A 260 4.77 14.38 3.99
N LEU A 261 4.59 15.65 4.35
CA LEU A 261 4.16 16.04 5.69
C LEU A 261 2.75 15.55 6.00
N SER A 262 1.78 15.74 5.09
CA SER A 262 0.39 15.33 5.29
C SER A 262 0.22 13.83 5.56
N ARG A 263 1.11 13.00 5.01
CA ARG A 263 1.12 11.54 5.19
C ARG A 263 1.69 11.07 6.52
N THR A 264 2.41 11.92 7.25
CA THR A 264 3.27 11.47 8.36
C THR A 264 3.17 12.29 9.63
N VAL A 265 2.84 13.58 9.52
CA VAL A 265 2.72 14.47 10.66
C VAL A 265 1.29 14.40 11.21
N PRO A 266 1.08 14.21 12.53
CA PRO A 266 -0.25 14.28 13.12
C PRO A 266 -0.80 15.72 13.19
N PRO A 267 -2.10 15.94 13.00
CA PRO A 267 -2.74 17.27 12.98
C PRO A 267 -2.58 18.08 14.28
N ALA A 268 -2.23 17.44 15.40
CA ALA A 268 -2.05 18.09 16.69
C ALA A 268 -0.81 19.01 16.77
N VAL A 269 0.18 18.82 15.90
CA VAL A 269 1.40 19.65 15.88
C VAL A 269 1.04 21.10 15.50
N PRO A 270 1.45 22.15 16.22
CA PRO A 270 1.01 23.51 15.89
C PRO A 270 1.69 24.12 14.64
N GLY A 271 2.90 23.69 14.30
CA GLY A 271 3.62 24.25 13.15
C GLY A 271 4.87 23.49 12.71
N ILE A 272 5.18 23.65 11.43
CA ILE A 272 6.34 23.12 10.73
C ILE A 272 7.25 24.30 10.37
N THR A 273 8.43 24.38 10.98
CA THR A 273 9.37 25.49 10.80
C THR A 273 10.60 25.01 10.04
N PHE A 274 10.57 25.04 8.70
CA PHE A 274 11.58 24.42 7.84
C PHE A 274 13.00 24.94 8.06
N LEU A 275 13.98 24.03 7.96
CA LEU A 275 15.39 24.41 7.75
C LEU A 275 15.63 24.78 6.28
N SER A 276 16.61 25.64 6.00
CA SER A 276 16.91 26.06 4.62
C SER A 276 17.85 25.10 3.86
N GLY A 277 18.53 24.18 4.54
CA GLY A 277 19.12 22.97 3.93
C GLY A 277 20.16 23.19 2.80
N GLY A 278 20.87 24.31 2.80
CA GLY A 278 21.87 24.65 1.78
C GLY A 278 21.35 25.48 0.60
N GLN A 279 20.05 25.76 0.55
CA GLN A 279 19.44 26.66 -0.43
C GLN A 279 19.97 28.09 -0.33
N SER A 280 19.89 28.83 -1.44
CA SER A 280 20.05 30.29 -1.44
C SER A 280 18.91 30.99 -0.66
N GLU A 281 19.08 32.27 -0.36
CA GLU A 281 18.04 33.05 0.36
C GLU A 281 16.74 33.12 -0.46
N GLU A 282 16.86 33.31 -1.78
CA GLU A 282 15.76 33.38 -2.73
C GLU A 282 15.06 32.03 -2.89
N GLU A 283 15.80 30.94 -3.07
CA GLU A 283 15.21 29.60 -3.22
C GLU A 283 14.44 29.17 -1.98
N ALA A 284 14.99 29.41 -0.78
CA ALA A 284 14.31 29.08 0.47
C ALA A 284 13.01 29.88 0.63
N THR A 285 13.02 31.17 0.25
CA THR A 285 11.82 32.02 0.26
C THR A 285 10.79 31.54 -0.77
N ALA A 286 11.23 31.19 -1.98
CA ALA A 286 10.37 30.75 -3.07
C ALA A 286 9.69 29.40 -2.75
N HIS A 287 10.43 28.41 -2.25
CA HIS A 287 9.86 27.13 -1.82
C HIS A 287 8.87 27.32 -0.66
N LEU A 288 9.21 28.14 0.34
CA LEU A 288 8.29 28.42 1.44
C LEU A 288 7.00 29.12 0.98
N THR A 289 7.12 30.05 0.04
CA THR A 289 5.97 30.74 -0.56
C THR A 289 5.09 29.73 -1.29
N ALA A 290 5.69 28.90 -2.15
CA ALA A 290 4.97 27.88 -2.90
C ALA A 290 4.31 26.86 -1.98
N MET A 291 4.95 26.44 -0.88
CA MET A 291 4.34 25.52 0.09
C MET A 291 3.09 26.11 0.75
N ASN A 292 3.12 27.40 1.09
CA ASN A 292 1.95 28.09 1.64
C ASN A 292 0.90 28.45 0.56
N GLN A 293 1.20 28.23 -0.71
CA GLN A 293 0.26 28.33 -1.83
C GLN A 293 -0.33 26.96 -2.25
N VAL A 294 0.09 25.85 -1.62
CA VAL A 294 -0.52 24.54 -1.86
C VAL A 294 -1.90 24.52 -1.22
N GLU A 295 -2.95 24.54 -2.04
CA GLU A 295 -4.35 24.49 -1.61
C GLU A 295 -4.94 23.07 -1.66
N ASP A 296 -4.44 22.21 -2.56
CA ASP A 296 -4.99 20.86 -2.82
C ASP A 296 -4.63 19.80 -1.77
N ILE A 297 -3.78 20.14 -0.80
CA ILE A 297 -3.41 19.28 0.33
C ILE A 297 -3.77 20.02 1.61
N HIS A 298 -4.66 19.46 2.41
CA HIS A 298 -4.97 20.04 3.71
C HIS A 298 -3.77 19.92 4.65
N HIS A 299 -3.17 21.05 5.03
CA HIS A 299 -2.10 21.14 6.03
C HIS A 299 -2.62 21.84 7.29
N PRO A 300 -2.99 21.08 8.35
CA PRO A 300 -3.56 21.64 9.58
C PRO A 300 -2.53 22.37 10.47
N TRP A 301 -1.30 22.54 10.00
CA TRP A 301 -0.17 23.13 10.70
C TRP A 301 0.26 24.40 10.02
N SER A 302 0.74 25.39 10.77
CA SER A 302 1.41 26.54 10.15
C SER A 302 2.70 26.11 9.44
N LEU A 303 2.87 26.44 8.16
CA LEU A 303 4.11 26.23 7.41
C LEU A 303 4.97 27.50 7.46
N SER A 304 6.05 27.46 8.22
CA SER A 304 6.91 28.62 8.50
C SER A 304 8.39 28.27 8.34
N PHE A 305 9.29 29.19 8.67
CA PHE A 305 10.74 29.07 8.55
C PHE A 305 11.44 29.00 9.91
N SER A 306 12.53 28.23 9.96
CA SER A 306 13.57 28.31 10.99
C SER A 306 14.94 28.40 10.33
N PHE A 307 15.23 29.59 9.79
CA PHE A 307 16.35 29.80 8.89
C PHE A 307 17.56 30.40 9.59
N GLY A 308 18.73 29.83 9.29
CA GLY A 308 20.03 30.38 9.68
C GLY A 308 20.62 31.14 8.49
N ARG A 309 21.32 30.43 7.61
CA ARG A 309 22.00 31.01 6.44
C ARG A 309 21.04 31.81 5.55
N ALA A 310 19.82 31.32 5.30
CA ALA A 310 18.84 31.96 4.41
C ALA A 310 18.27 33.30 4.95
N LEU A 311 18.53 33.64 6.22
CA LEU A 311 18.20 34.95 6.80
C LEU A 311 19.44 35.84 7.02
N GLN A 312 20.62 35.25 7.11
CA GLN A 312 21.83 35.94 7.58
C GLN A 312 22.87 36.19 6.48
N ALA A 313 22.83 35.51 5.33
CA ALA A 313 23.92 35.57 4.37
C ALA A 313 24.14 36.98 3.80
N SER A 314 23.06 37.64 3.36
CA SER A 314 23.13 39.02 2.87
C SER A 314 23.45 40.01 3.99
N ALA A 315 22.91 39.81 5.19
CA ALA A 315 23.18 40.64 6.36
C ALA A 315 24.65 40.59 6.77
N LEU A 316 25.23 39.39 6.81
CA LEU A 316 26.64 39.15 7.13
C LEU A 316 27.55 39.82 6.11
N LYS A 317 27.24 39.67 4.81
CA LYS A 317 28.00 40.29 3.71
C LYS A 317 27.91 41.82 3.75
N ALA A 318 26.72 42.37 4.00
CA ALA A 318 26.50 43.81 4.08
C ALA A 318 27.21 44.42 5.30
N TRP A 319 27.17 43.74 6.45
CA TRP A 319 27.87 44.17 7.66
C TRP A 319 29.39 44.09 7.50
N GLY A 320 29.92 42.97 7.02
CA GLY A 320 31.37 42.78 6.80
C GLY A 320 32.22 42.95 8.06
N GLY A 321 31.65 42.80 9.25
CA GLY A 321 32.35 43.00 10.54
C GLY A 321 32.60 44.45 10.93
N LYS A 322 31.99 45.43 10.24
CA LYS A 322 32.30 46.85 10.39
C LYS A 322 31.16 47.61 11.05
N LYS A 323 31.48 48.43 12.05
CA LYS A 323 30.47 49.20 12.81
C LYS A 323 29.74 50.21 11.93
N GLU A 324 30.43 50.82 10.97
CA GLU A 324 29.85 51.75 10.00
C GLU A 324 28.79 51.11 9.09
N ASN A 325 28.84 49.77 8.91
CA ASN A 325 27.90 49.01 8.09
C ASN A 325 26.76 48.37 8.90
N TRP A 326 26.66 48.66 10.20
CA TRP A 326 25.64 48.08 11.08
C TRP A 326 24.22 48.19 10.50
N LYS A 327 23.86 49.40 10.06
CA LYS A 327 22.54 49.67 9.47
C LYS A 327 22.32 48.89 8.17
N ALA A 328 23.35 48.78 7.32
CA ALA A 328 23.27 47.99 6.09
C ALA A 328 23.05 46.50 6.37
N GLY A 329 23.70 45.95 7.40
CA GLY A 329 23.46 44.59 7.87
C GLY A 329 22.04 44.38 8.39
N GLN A 330 21.52 45.31 9.20
CA GLN A 330 20.13 45.29 9.69
C GLN A 330 19.11 45.38 8.54
N ASP A 331 19.33 46.27 7.57
CA ASP A 331 18.42 46.44 6.44
C ASP A 331 18.36 45.19 5.55
N ALA A 332 19.51 44.57 5.28
CA ALA A 332 19.57 43.31 4.56
C ALA A 332 18.88 42.17 5.32
N PHE A 333 19.08 42.09 6.64
CA PHE A 333 18.39 41.11 7.48
C PHE A 333 16.87 41.31 7.47
N ILE A 334 16.38 42.53 7.71
CA ILE A 334 14.95 42.83 7.73
C ILE A 334 14.31 42.60 6.36
N ALA A 335 15.02 42.91 5.26
CA ALA A 335 14.52 42.60 3.92
C ALA A 335 14.26 41.10 3.72
N ARG A 336 15.13 40.23 4.24
CA ARG A 336 14.93 38.77 4.22
C ARG A 336 13.90 38.29 5.23
N ALA A 337 13.86 38.85 6.44
CA ALA A 337 12.85 38.51 7.43
C ALA A 337 11.44 38.84 6.91
N LYS A 338 11.27 40.02 6.29
CA LYS A 338 10.01 40.43 5.65
C LYS A 338 9.63 39.51 4.49
N ALA A 339 10.56 39.20 3.59
CA ALA A 339 10.28 38.31 2.46
C ALA A 339 9.82 36.91 2.91
N ASN A 340 10.47 36.35 3.93
CA ASN A 340 10.07 35.06 4.49
C ASN A 340 8.77 35.14 5.29
N SER A 341 8.49 36.26 5.97
CA SER A 341 7.20 36.52 6.62
C SER A 341 6.06 36.52 5.59
N GLU A 342 6.22 37.21 4.46
CA GLU A 342 5.26 37.19 3.35
C GLU A 342 5.12 35.78 2.76
N ALA A 343 6.22 35.04 2.63
CA ALA A 343 6.22 33.65 2.18
C ALA A 343 5.36 32.73 3.07
N THR A 344 5.37 32.90 4.39
CA THR A 344 4.47 32.15 5.31
C THR A 344 2.98 32.44 5.10
N LEU A 345 2.65 33.52 4.39
CA LEU A 345 1.29 33.90 4.04
C LEU A 345 0.96 33.55 2.59
N GLY A 346 1.83 32.81 1.91
CA GLY A 346 1.70 32.50 0.48
C GLY A 346 1.86 33.74 -0.42
N ARG A 347 2.51 34.81 0.05
CA ARG A 347 2.68 36.07 -0.68
C ARG A 347 4.15 36.23 -1.08
N GLY A 348 4.43 36.32 -2.37
CA GLY A 348 5.80 36.51 -2.87
C GLY A 348 5.99 36.03 -4.31
N ASP A 349 7.10 36.44 -4.92
CA ASP A 349 7.51 36.01 -6.26
C ASP A 349 8.20 34.63 -6.19
N LEU A 350 7.75 33.69 -7.03
CA LEU A 350 8.34 32.34 -7.14
C LEU A 350 9.60 32.30 -8.04
N GLY A 351 9.91 33.41 -8.72
CA GLY A 351 10.97 33.54 -9.72
C GLY A 351 12.40 33.54 -9.15
N ALA A 352 12.85 32.44 -8.55
CA ALA A 352 14.23 32.28 -8.08
C ALA A 352 15.26 32.00 -9.20
N LYS A 353 14.87 31.84 -10.47
CA LYS A 353 15.80 31.38 -11.54
C LYS A 353 15.91 32.18 -12.84
N GLU A 354 15.14 33.24 -13.07
CA GLU A 354 15.33 34.07 -14.28
C GLU A 354 16.27 35.28 -14.08
N LYS A 355 16.35 35.86 -12.88
CA LYS A 355 17.17 37.07 -12.65
C LYS A 355 18.66 36.78 -12.37
N GLY A 356 18.99 35.60 -11.84
CA GLY A 356 20.36 35.22 -11.50
C GLY A 356 21.24 34.86 -12.71
N LYS A 357 20.66 34.22 -13.73
CA LYS A 357 21.38 33.86 -14.97
C LYS A 357 21.48 35.03 -15.96
N LEU A 358 20.49 35.93 -15.97
CA LEU A 358 20.49 37.12 -16.84
C LEU A 358 21.62 38.11 -16.45
N ASN A 359 21.86 38.33 -15.15
CA ASN A 359 22.94 39.22 -14.68
C ASN A 359 24.36 38.67 -14.89
N ALA A 360 24.51 37.34 -15.00
CA ALA A 360 25.78 36.71 -15.34
C ALA A 360 26.07 36.76 -16.86
N ALA A 361 25.01 36.74 -17.69
CA ALA A 361 25.13 36.87 -19.15
C ALA A 361 25.38 38.33 -19.59
N ILE A 362 24.81 39.31 -18.89
CA ILE A 362 24.94 40.75 -19.22
C ILE A 362 26.37 41.30 -18.96
N ASN A 363 27.17 40.65 -18.10
CA ASN A 363 28.49 41.14 -17.70
C ASN A 363 29.68 40.43 -18.36
N ASN A 364 29.44 39.60 -19.38
CA ASN A 364 30.52 38.94 -20.13
C ASN A 364 30.73 39.63 -21.49
N PRO A 365 31.84 40.37 -21.73
CA PRO A 365 32.07 41.11 -22.97
C PRO A 365 32.43 40.25 -24.19
N ALA A 366 32.33 38.91 -24.09
CA ALA A 366 32.89 37.99 -25.06
C ALA A 366 31.87 36.97 -25.58
N ALA A 367 30.84 37.45 -26.30
CA ALA A 367 30.10 36.66 -27.29
C ALA A 367 29.21 37.60 -28.13
N GLY A 368 29.83 38.31 -29.06
CA GLY A 368 29.10 39.00 -30.13
C GLY A 368 28.55 38.01 -31.15
N ALA A 369 27.40 38.38 -31.73
CA ALA A 369 26.73 37.80 -32.89
C ALA A 369 25.76 36.62 -32.64
N ALA A 370 24.54 36.95 -32.20
CA ALA A 370 23.28 36.30 -32.65
C ALA A 370 22.05 37.12 -32.19
N THR A 371 22.00 38.42 -32.49
CA THR A 371 20.83 39.28 -32.27
C THR A 371 20.13 39.54 -33.59
N ALA A 372 19.06 38.78 -33.88
CA ALA A 372 18.00 39.14 -34.84
C ALA A 372 16.84 38.11 -34.94
N ALA A 373 16.91 36.95 -34.25
CA ALA A 373 15.87 35.91 -34.33
C ALA A 373 15.13 35.62 -33.00
N ALA A 374 15.40 36.41 -31.95
CA ALA A 374 14.86 36.18 -30.60
C ALA A 374 13.73 37.15 -30.21
N GLN A 375 13.27 37.99 -31.13
CA GLN A 375 12.33 39.08 -30.82
C GLN A 375 10.88 38.81 -31.29
N ASP A 376 10.64 37.74 -32.04
CA ASP A 376 9.31 37.35 -32.58
C ASP A 376 8.67 36.13 -31.88
N LEU A 377 9.31 35.58 -30.83
CA LEU A 377 8.77 34.47 -30.03
C LEU A 377 8.19 34.91 -28.68
N LEU A 378 8.05 36.22 -28.45
CA LEU A 378 7.63 36.82 -27.16
C LEU A 378 6.16 37.28 -27.11
N GLU A 379 5.35 36.93 -28.10
CA GLU A 379 3.91 37.22 -28.08
C GLU A 379 3.09 35.98 -28.42
N GLN A 380 3.10 34.96 -27.56
CA GLN A 380 1.97 34.03 -27.44
C GLN A 380 1.68 33.69 -25.97
N PRO A 381 0.40 33.64 -25.56
CA PRO A 381 0.00 33.60 -24.16
C PRO A 381 0.22 32.20 -23.58
N ILE A 382 1.08 32.07 -22.57
CA ILE A 382 1.17 30.83 -21.78
C ILE A 382 0.04 30.86 -20.75
N ILE A 383 -1.06 30.19 -21.08
CA ILE A 383 -2.16 29.89 -20.14
C ILE A 383 -1.69 28.71 -19.28
N SER A 384 -1.34 28.94 -18.01
CA SER A 384 -1.19 27.88 -17.01
C SER A 384 -2.31 27.99 -15.99
N GLN A 385 -3.42 27.27 -16.23
CA GLN A 385 -4.47 27.09 -15.23
C GLN A 385 -4.11 25.87 -14.37
N GLU A 386 -3.77 26.09 -13.10
CA GLU A 386 -3.77 25.04 -12.08
C GLU A 386 -5.22 24.66 -11.77
N TYR A 387 -5.56 23.37 -11.89
CA TYR A 387 -6.91 22.87 -11.66
C TYR A 387 -7.01 22.28 -10.26
N SER A 388 -7.85 22.84 -9.40
CA SER A 388 -8.12 22.26 -8.06
C SER A 388 -8.71 20.85 -8.17
N LEU A 389 -8.62 20.01 -7.12
CA LEU A 389 -9.27 18.70 -7.13
C LEU A 389 -10.77 18.80 -7.46
N ASP A 390 -11.48 19.80 -6.92
CA ASP A 390 -12.88 20.03 -7.24
C ASP A 390 -13.10 20.42 -8.70
N GLU A 391 -12.19 21.20 -9.29
CA GLU A 391 -12.23 21.55 -10.70
C GLU A 391 -11.94 20.35 -11.60
N ILE A 392 -10.93 19.54 -11.26
CA ILE A 392 -10.62 18.29 -11.94
C ILE A 392 -11.84 17.36 -11.88
N LEU A 393 -12.41 17.14 -10.70
CA LEU A 393 -13.58 16.29 -10.52
C LEU A 393 -14.79 16.83 -11.28
N ASN A 394 -15.03 18.14 -11.30
CA ASN A 394 -16.13 18.73 -12.06
C ASN A 394 -15.91 18.60 -13.58
N ARG A 395 -14.69 18.84 -14.07
CA ARG A 395 -14.37 18.71 -15.49
C ARG A 395 -14.40 17.26 -15.95
N VAL A 396 -13.84 16.34 -15.16
CA VAL A 396 -13.94 14.90 -15.39
C VAL A 396 -15.40 14.45 -15.33
N GLN A 397 -16.20 14.96 -14.40
CA GLN A 397 -17.63 14.67 -14.35
C GLN A 397 -18.33 15.11 -15.66
N GLN A 398 -18.05 16.31 -16.14
CA GLN A 398 -18.63 16.83 -17.39
C GLN A 398 -18.19 16.06 -18.65
N HIS A 399 -16.96 15.53 -18.66
CA HIS A 399 -16.35 14.95 -19.87
C HIS A 399 -16.20 13.43 -19.84
N SER A 400 -16.50 12.78 -18.72
CA SER A 400 -16.30 11.35 -18.50
C SER A 400 -17.36 10.67 -17.63
N CYS A 401 -18.21 11.41 -16.91
CA CYS A 401 -19.29 10.79 -16.15
C CYS A 401 -20.52 10.59 -17.02
N LEU A 402 -21.13 9.41 -16.91
CA LEU A 402 -22.32 9.09 -17.69
C LEU A 402 -23.60 9.79 -17.17
N PHE A 403 -23.58 10.28 -15.94
CA PHE A 403 -24.74 10.90 -15.27
C PHE A 403 -24.74 12.42 -15.42
N ASN A 404 -25.92 12.99 -15.68
CA ASN A 404 -26.10 14.42 -15.82
C ASN A 404 -26.73 15.03 -14.55
N LYS A 405 -26.02 15.97 -13.92
CA LYS A 405 -26.40 16.63 -12.66
C LYS A 405 -27.80 17.27 -12.68
N ASP A 406 -28.26 17.73 -13.84
CA ASP A 406 -29.52 18.49 -13.95
C ASP A 406 -30.72 17.59 -14.29
N ASN A 407 -30.49 16.42 -14.87
CA ASN A 407 -31.53 15.54 -15.40
C ASN A 407 -31.66 14.20 -14.66
N ASP A 408 -30.63 13.78 -13.92
CA ASP A 408 -30.62 12.51 -13.22
C ASP A 408 -31.05 12.61 -11.76
N LYS A 409 -32.03 11.78 -11.39
CA LYS A 409 -32.44 11.60 -10.00
C LYS A 409 -31.43 10.73 -9.27
N SER A 410 -31.49 10.71 -7.93
CA SER A 410 -30.59 9.91 -7.09
C SER A 410 -30.63 8.39 -7.36
N ASP A 411 -31.65 7.90 -8.06
CA ASP A 411 -31.90 6.50 -8.43
C ASP A 411 -31.86 6.25 -9.95
N SER A 412 -31.36 7.20 -10.73
CA SER A 412 -31.10 7.01 -12.16
C SER A 412 -30.10 5.87 -12.38
N SER A 413 -30.25 5.12 -13.48
CA SER A 413 -29.30 4.09 -13.88
C SER A 413 -28.99 4.11 -15.37
N ILE A 414 -27.77 3.68 -15.70
CA ILE A 414 -27.22 3.66 -17.06
C ILE A 414 -26.64 2.27 -17.30
N THR A 415 -26.95 1.69 -18.46
CA THR A 415 -26.40 0.41 -18.91
C THR A 415 -25.46 0.63 -20.08
N LEU A 416 -24.20 0.24 -19.90
CA LEU A 416 -23.24 0.04 -20.97
C LEU A 416 -23.35 -1.41 -21.44
N SER A 417 -23.34 -1.65 -22.74
CA SER A 417 -23.38 -3.00 -23.31
C SER A 417 -22.49 -3.12 -24.54
N GLY A 418 -21.99 -4.32 -24.80
CA GLY A 418 -20.96 -4.47 -25.80
C GLY A 418 -20.48 -5.88 -26.07
N VAL A 419 -19.43 -5.93 -26.89
CA VAL A 419 -18.70 -7.15 -27.25
C VAL A 419 -17.23 -6.98 -26.90
N GLY A 420 -16.52 -8.07 -26.70
CA GLY A 420 -15.14 -8.01 -26.24
C GLY A 420 -14.43 -9.34 -26.29
N VAL A 421 -13.25 -9.37 -25.70
CA VAL A 421 -12.47 -10.58 -25.46
C VAL A 421 -12.28 -10.73 -23.96
N GLN A 422 -12.67 -11.87 -23.40
CA GLN A 422 -12.45 -12.25 -22.01
C GLN A 422 -11.69 -13.57 -21.98
N LEU A 423 -10.53 -13.60 -21.29
CA LEU A 423 -9.64 -14.78 -21.26
C LEU A 423 -9.32 -15.31 -22.67
N GLY A 424 -9.16 -14.44 -23.67
CA GLY A 424 -8.90 -14.84 -25.05
C GLY A 424 -10.11 -15.36 -25.84
N MET A 425 -11.34 -15.30 -25.30
CA MET A 425 -12.58 -15.69 -25.98
C MET A 425 -13.45 -14.49 -26.30
N GLU A 426 -14.15 -14.52 -27.43
CA GLU A 426 -15.23 -13.55 -27.70
C GLU A 426 -16.29 -13.60 -26.59
N ALA A 427 -16.67 -12.44 -26.11
CA ALA A 427 -17.62 -12.27 -25.03
C ALA A 427 -18.59 -11.12 -25.33
N THR A 428 -19.81 -11.24 -24.82
CA THR A 428 -20.75 -10.14 -24.67
C THR A 428 -20.73 -9.67 -23.23
N TRP A 429 -21.00 -8.38 -23.00
CA TRP A 429 -20.99 -7.85 -21.64
C TRP A 429 -21.98 -6.71 -21.44
N THR A 430 -22.39 -6.52 -20.20
CA THR A 430 -23.20 -5.39 -19.75
C THR A 430 -22.72 -4.88 -18.39
N LEU A 431 -22.63 -3.56 -18.20
CA LEU A 431 -22.44 -2.91 -16.91
C LEU A 431 -23.59 -1.94 -16.68
N THR A 432 -24.41 -2.22 -15.68
CA THR A 432 -25.48 -1.32 -15.22
C THR A 432 -25.04 -0.65 -13.93
N VAL A 433 -24.92 0.67 -13.94
CA VAL A 433 -24.52 1.48 -12.78
C VAL A 433 -25.64 2.44 -12.39
N ARG A 434 -25.77 2.74 -11.10
CA ARG A 434 -26.67 3.75 -10.52
C ARG A 434 -25.88 4.95 -10.00
N SER A 435 -26.53 6.09 -9.90
CA SER A 435 -25.95 7.35 -9.39
C SER A 435 -25.55 7.31 -7.90
N ASP A 436 -26.02 6.33 -7.14
CA ASP A 436 -25.58 6.04 -5.77
C ASP A 436 -24.38 5.07 -5.71
N GLY A 437 -23.78 4.73 -6.86
CA GLY A 437 -22.64 3.83 -6.94
C GLY A 437 -23.00 2.35 -6.93
N ALA A 438 -24.27 1.98 -6.77
CA ALA A 438 -24.66 0.58 -6.89
C ALA A 438 -24.46 0.13 -8.35
N PHE A 439 -23.98 -1.10 -8.58
CA PHE A 439 -23.82 -1.60 -9.95
C PHE A 439 -23.98 -3.12 -10.06
N ARG A 440 -24.17 -3.58 -11.30
CA ARG A 440 -24.08 -4.97 -11.73
C ARG A 440 -23.35 -5.05 -13.07
N GLU A 441 -22.38 -5.94 -13.16
CA GLU A 441 -21.72 -6.34 -14.41
C GLU A 441 -22.06 -7.80 -14.74
N ASP A 442 -22.26 -8.09 -16.02
CA ASP A 442 -22.41 -9.44 -16.55
C ASP A 442 -21.49 -9.56 -17.77
N VAL A 443 -20.67 -10.61 -17.82
CA VAL A 443 -19.78 -10.95 -18.94
C VAL A 443 -20.03 -12.40 -19.31
N SER A 444 -20.31 -12.68 -20.59
CA SER A 444 -20.61 -14.02 -21.06
C SER A 444 -19.88 -14.35 -22.35
N SER A 445 -19.15 -15.47 -22.34
CA SER A 445 -18.58 -16.13 -23.50
C SER A 445 -19.27 -17.49 -23.74
N PRO A 446 -18.96 -18.20 -24.85
CA PRO A 446 -19.49 -19.55 -25.09
C PRO A 446 -19.14 -20.58 -24.01
N PHE A 447 -18.08 -20.32 -23.23
CA PHE A 447 -17.53 -21.28 -22.27
C PHE A 447 -17.71 -20.83 -20.82
N VAL A 448 -17.63 -19.53 -20.54
CA VAL A 448 -17.67 -19.01 -19.17
C VAL A 448 -18.54 -17.76 -19.09
N SER A 449 -19.28 -17.64 -18.00
CA SER A 449 -20.06 -16.45 -17.68
C SER A 449 -19.67 -16.00 -16.27
N PHE A 450 -19.58 -14.70 -16.06
CA PHE A 450 -19.29 -14.10 -14.77
C PHE A 450 -20.24 -12.93 -14.56
N SER A 451 -20.72 -12.77 -13.34
CA SER A 451 -21.42 -11.55 -12.94
C SER A 451 -20.75 -10.96 -11.71
N SER A 452 -20.81 -9.66 -11.53
CA SER A 452 -20.37 -9.00 -10.31
C SER A 452 -21.29 -7.84 -9.98
N GLY A 453 -21.23 -7.35 -8.75
CA GLY A 453 -22.02 -6.19 -8.37
C GLY A 453 -21.72 -5.65 -7.00
N PHE A 454 -22.33 -4.51 -6.73
CA PHE A 454 -22.21 -3.79 -5.47
C PHE A 454 -23.53 -3.18 -5.07
N ASN A 455 -23.91 -3.41 -3.81
CA ASN A 455 -25.07 -2.79 -3.19
C ASN A 455 -24.65 -1.59 -2.33
N ALA A 456 -25.09 -0.40 -2.73
CA ALA A 456 -24.75 0.88 -2.13
C ALA A 456 -25.62 1.28 -0.93
N ASN A 457 -26.02 0.32 -0.07
CA ASN A 457 -26.80 0.62 1.14
C ASN A 457 -25.90 1.09 2.30
N PHE A 458 -25.49 2.35 2.23
CA PHE A 458 -24.48 2.94 3.12
C PHE A 458 -24.95 3.22 4.56
N VAL A 459 -26.21 2.94 4.88
CA VAL A 459 -26.74 3.05 6.26
C VAL A 459 -26.57 1.72 7.02
N ASN A 460 -26.56 0.55 6.34
CA ASN A 460 -26.63 -0.78 6.95
C ASN A 460 -25.86 -1.88 6.17
N ASN A 461 -24.52 -1.84 6.09
CA ASN A 461 -23.64 -2.79 5.37
C ASN A 461 -23.71 -2.76 3.82
N SER A 462 -22.89 -1.91 3.19
CA SER A 462 -22.59 -2.04 1.77
C SER A 462 -21.88 -3.37 1.48
N THR A 463 -22.20 -4.02 0.35
CA THR A 463 -21.70 -5.36 0.04
C THR A 463 -21.39 -5.50 -1.45
N ALA A 464 -20.16 -5.90 -1.77
CA ALA A 464 -19.75 -6.33 -3.10
C ALA A 464 -19.89 -7.85 -3.22
N TRP A 465 -20.18 -8.33 -4.43
CA TRP A 465 -20.41 -9.75 -4.71
C TRP A 465 -20.02 -10.09 -6.13
N ASP A 466 -19.75 -11.38 -6.38
CA ASP A 466 -19.57 -11.95 -7.70
C ASP A 466 -20.36 -13.26 -7.86
N VAL A 467 -20.56 -13.65 -9.11
CA VAL A 467 -21.15 -14.92 -9.53
C VAL A 467 -20.20 -15.54 -10.52
N ASP A 468 -19.68 -16.71 -10.18
CA ASP A 468 -18.76 -17.42 -11.04
C ASP A 468 -19.48 -18.19 -12.17
N SER A 469 -18.70 -18.86 -13.02
CA SER A 469 -19.19 -19.63 -14.16
C SER A 469 -20.06 -20.84 -13.83
N SER A 470 -20.16 -21.22 -12.56
CA SER A 470 -21.07 -22.26 -12.06
C SER A 470 -22.40 -21.72 -11.54
N GLY A 471 -22.53 -20.39 -11.48
CA GLY A 471 -23.74 -19.72 -11.01
C GLY A 471 -23.83 -19.56 -9.49
N VAL A 472 -22.76 -19.84 -8.74
CA VAL A 472 -22.71 -19.56 -7.29
C VAL A 472 -22.37 -18.11 -7.08
N CYS A 473 -23.10 -17.47 -6.18
CA CYS A 473 -22.81 -16.11 -5.77
C CYS A 473 -22.01 -16.07 -4.46
N HIS A 474 -20.96 -15.25 -4.44
CA HIS A 474 -20.12 -15.05 -3.26
C HIS A 474 -20.09 -13.58 -2.87
N LYS A 475 -19.97 -13.34 -1.56
CA LYS A 475 -19.66 -12.02 -1.02
C LYS A 475 -18.16 -11.78 -1.17
N LEU A 476 -17.79 -10.63 -1.72
CA LEU A 476 -16.40 -10.20 -1.81
C LEU A 476 -16.00 -9.48 -0.53
N GLU A 477 -14.79 -9.75 -0.07
CA GLU A 477 -14.24 -9.21 1.17
C GLU A 477 -12.91 -8.50 0.91
N LEU A 478 -12.55 -7.56 1.79
CA LEU A 478 -11.23 -6.93 1.85
C LEU A 478 -10.73 -6.39 0.49
N ASP A 479 -9.68 -6.98 -0.09
CA ASP A 479 -9.04 -6.54 -1.34
C ASP A 479 -10.01 -6.67 -2.54
N ASP A 480 -10.66 -7.83 -2.71
CA ASP A 480 -11.56 -8.10 -3.84
C ASP A 480 -12.78 -7.19 -3.82
N HIS A 481 -13.30 -6.91 -2.61
CA HIS A 481 -14.36 -5.93 -2.41
C HIS A 481 -13.96 -4.55 -2.96
N GLN A 482 -12.77 -4.08 -2.57
CA GLN A 482 -12.31 -2.74 -2.92
C GLN A 482 -12.00 -2.61 -4.41
N ALA A 483 -11.28 -3.58 -4.98
CA ALA A 483 -10.96 -3.58 -6.40
C ALA A 483 -12.22 -3.63 -7.27
N THR A 484 -13.17 -4.51 -6.95
CA THR A 484 -14.42 -4.66 -7.70
C THR A 484 -15.22 -3.36 -7.73
N VAL A 485 -15.34 -2.70 -6.58
CA VAL A 485 -16.07 -1.42 -6.48
C VAL A 485 -15.37 -0.31 -7.26
N LEU A 486 -14.06 -0.12 -7.03
CA LEU A 486 -13.31 0.97 -7.64
C LEU A 486 -13.22 0.83 -9.16
N VAL A 487 -12.96 -0.37 -9.69
CA VAL A 487 -12.86 -0.60 -11.15
C VAL A 487 -14.18 -0.31 -11.87
N ALA A 488 -15.31 -0.81 -11.35
CA ALA A 488 -16.62 -0.54 -11.95
C ALA A 488 -17.00 0.94 -11.89
N TRP A 489 -16.66 1.61 -10.78
CA TRP A 489 -16.93 3.03 -10.65
C TRP A 489 -16.11 3.84 -11.63
N ILE A 490 -14.83 3.52 -11.81
CA ILE A 490 -13.92 4.19 -12.74
C ILE A 490 -14.40 4.04 -14.19
N ARG A 491 -14.75 2.83 -14.61
CA ARG A 491 -15.23 2.54 -15.97
C ARG A 491 -16.54 3.26 -16.33
N SER A 492 -17.34 3.62 -15.33
CA SER A 492 -18.60 4.35 -15.52
C SER A 492 -18.50 5.86 -15.23
N GLY A 493 -17.37 6.32 -14.69
CA GLY A 493 -17.19 7.70 -14.24
C GLY A 493 -17.99 8.08 -12.98
N VAL A 494 -18.75 7.15 -12.37
CA VAL A 494 -19.64 7.44 -11.22
C VAL A 494 -18.86 7.90 -9.99
N TRP A 495 -17.59 7.49 -9.85
CA TRP A 495 -16.69 7.91 -8.76
C TRP A 495 -16.53 9.43 -8.64
N SER A 496 -16.72 10.17 -9.73
CA SER A 496 -16.62 11.63 -9.76
C SER A 496 -17.87 12.33 -9.19
N LEU A 497 -18.96 11.59 -8.95
CA LEU A 497 -20.20 12.16 -8.42
C LEU A 497 -20.03 12.70 -6.99
N PRO A 498 -20.55 13.90 -6.69
CA PRO A 498 -20.50 14.47 -5.35
C PRO A 498 -21.08 13.57 -4.25
N SER A 499 -22.14 12.80 -4.55
CA SER A 499 -22.78 11.85 -3.64
C SER A 499 -21.83 10.76 -3.12
N LEU A 500 -20.79 10.40 -3.90
CA LEU A 500 -19.86 9.33 -3.56
C LEU A 500 -18.57 9.81 -2.88
N ARG A 501 -18.32 11.12 -2.83
CA ARG A 501 -17.10 11.71 -2.22
C ARG A 501 -16.93 11.39 -0.74
N SER A 502 -18.03 11.17 -0.02
CA SER A 502 -17.98 10.77 1.40
C SER A 502 -17.43 9.36 1.60
N TYR A 503 -17.45 8.51 0.57
CA TYR A 503 -16.93 7.13 0.61
C TYR A 503 -15.53 7.01 0.02
N LEU A 504 -15.09 8.01 -0.75
CA LEU A 504 -13.82 8.01 -1.46
C LEU A 504 -12.82 8.98 -0.83
N GLU A 505 -11.59 8.54 -0.73
CA GLU A 505 -10.40 9.36 -0.58
C GLU A 505 -9.78 9.51 -1.97
N ILE A 506 -9.73 10.75 -2.47
CA ILE A 506 -9.20 11.08 -3.80
C ILE A 506 -8.09 12.10 -3.61
N GLU A 507 -6.91 11.78 -4.12
CA GLU A 507 -5.74 12.64 -4.05
C GLU A 507 -5.15 12.84 -5.44
N VAL A 508 -4.64 14.04 -5.74
CA VAL A 508 -3.80 14.23 -6.94
C VAL A 508 -2.40 13.69 -6.63
N VAL A 509 -1.88 12.79 -7.44
CA VAL A 509 -0.57 12.14 -7.20
C VAL A 509 0.56 12.87 -7.93
N THR A 510 0.32 13.22 -9.20
CA THR A 510 1.33 13.84 -10.09
C THR A 510 0.63 14.54 -11.25
N ILE A 511 1.22 15.63 -11.76
CA ILE A 511 0.84 16.28 -13.04
C ILE A 511 2.07 16.20 -13.95
N THR A 512 1.95 15.59 -15.13
CA THR A 512 3.09 15.38 -16.04
C THR A 512 2.84 16.12 -17.35
N GLU A 513 3.74 17.04 -17.71
CA GLU A 513 3.82 17.62 -19.06
C GLU A 513 4.65 16.68 -19.96
N SER A 514 4.13 16.31 -21.14
CA SER A 514 4.88 15.43 -22.03
C SER A 514 5.86 16.24 -22.89
N SER A 515 7.15 16.27 -22.52
CA SER A 515 8.23 16.58 -23.46
C SER A 515 8.74 15.29 -24.11
N SER A 516 8.71 15.22 -25.44
CA SER A 516 9.11 14.07 -26.24
C SER A 516 10.58 13.64 -26.03
N SER A 517 10.85 12.39 -25.64
CA SER A 517 11.54 11.38 -26.48
C SER A 517 12.09 10.12 -25.76
N SER A 518 11.86 8.97 -26.41
CA SER A 518 12.65 7.71 -26.48
C SER A 518 12.53 6.59 -25.41
N SER A 519 11.80 5.52 -25.77
CA SER A 519 12.23 4.11 -25.95
C SER A 519 11.01 3.17 -25.78
N SER A 520 10.44 2.65 -26.87
CA SER A 520 10.69 1.36 -27.56
C SER A 520 9.66 0.28 -27.18
N ASP A 521 9.06 -0.30 -28.23
CA ASP A 521 8.17 -1.47 -28.28
C ASP A 521 6.67 -1.28 -28.10
N TYR A 522 6.03 -0.39 -28.89
CA TYR A 522 4.67 -0.58 -29.43
C TYR A 522 4.42 0.45 -30.55
N ALA A 523 4.99 0.21 -31.73
CA ALA A 523 4.74 1.06 -32.90
C ALA A 523 4.67 0.23 -34.19
N LYS A 524 3.46 -0.26 -34.51
CA LYS A 524 3.04 -0.48 -35.89
C LYS A 524 1.56 -0.15 -36.04
N ASN A 525 1.29 0.75 -36.98
CA ASN A 525 0.00 1.16 -37.56
C ASN A 525 -0.72 2.33 -36.89
N LYS A 526 -0.36 3.55 -37.32
CA LYS A 526 -1.32 4.60 -37.72
C LYS A 526 -0.57 5.69 -38.50
N GLU A 527 -0.78 5.71 -39.82
CA GLU A 527 -0.44 6.85 -40.67
C GLU A 527 -1.64 7.82 -40.71
N ASN A 528 -1.33 9.11 -40.83
CA ASN A 528 -2.18 10.29 -41.02
C ASN A 528 -3.00 10.79 -39.82
N SER A 529 -2.51 11.87 -39.19
CA SER A 529 -3.28 13.11 -39.01
C SER A 529 -2.41 14.23 -38.42
N ASP A 530 -2.58 15.43 -38.97
CA ASP A 530 -1.99 16.69 -38.54
C ASP A 530 -2.33 17.11 -37.09
N SER A 531 -1.54 18.05 -36.58
CA SER A 531 -1.63 18.84 -35.33
C SER A 531 -0.78 18.38 -34.14
N ASN A 532 0.27 19.17 -33.87
CA ASN A 532 1.07 19.15 -32.64
C ASN A 532 0.20 19.68 -31.49
N THR A 533 -0.50 18.79 -30.78
CA THR A 533 -1.09 19.07 -29.45
C THR A 533 -0.23 18.39 -28.39
N ILE A 534 0.38 19.18 -27.51
CA ILE A 534 1.05 18.67 -26.31
C ILE A 534 -0.08 18.25 -25.35
N ASN A 535 -0.11 16.97 -24.96
CA ASN A 535 -1.13 16.44 -24.04
C ASN A 535 -0.53 16.35 -22.64
N ASP A 536 -1.01 17.19 -21.72
CA ASP A 536 -0.61 17.10 -20.31
C ASP A 536 -1.52 16.13 -19.55
N PHE A 537 -0.98 15.45 -18.55
CA PHE A 537 -1.66 14.41 -17.79
C PHE A 537 -1.73 14.71 -16.29
N ILE A 538 -2.86 14.40 -15.66
CA ILE A 538 -3.03 14.39 -14.20
C ILE A 538 -3.21 12.96 -13.74
N THR A 539 -2.50 12.54 -12.70
CA THR A 539 -2.71 11.25 -12.05
C THR A 539 -3.49 11.43 -10.74
N LEU A 540 -4.63 10.77 -10.59
CA LEU A 540 -5.43 10.73 -9.35
C LEU A 540 -5.25 9.39 -8.65
N SER A 541 -5.07 9.38 -7.34
CA SER A 541 -5.25 8.20 -6.49
C SER A 541 -6.69 8.18 -6.00
N VAL A 542 -7.39 7.07 -6.15
CA VAL A 542 -8.77 6.87 -5.70
C VAL A 542 -8.83 5.62 -4.83
N GLN A 543 -9.32 5.78 -3.61
CA GLN A 543 -9.39 4.72 -2.60
C GLN A 543 -10.71 4.81 -1.83
N LEU A 544 -11.27 3.67 -1.39
CA LEU A 544 -12.36 3.69 -0.41
C LEU A 544 -11.81 4.11 0.96
N ARG A 545 -12.47 5.04 1.66
CA ARG A 545 -11.98 5.56 2.97
C ARG A 545 -11.78 4.50 4.05
N SER A 546 -12.50 3.38 3.98
CA SER A 546 -12.35 2.25 4.89
C SER A 546 -11.35 1.19 4.39
N GLY A 547 -10.71 1.42 3.25
CA GLY A 547 -9.93 0.45 2.51
C GLY A 547 -8.41 0.67 2.59
N ARG A 548 -7.65 -0.27 2.02
CA ARG A 548 -6.18 -0.24 1.83
C ARG A 548 -5.77 -0.35 0.35
N VAL A 549 -6.73 -0.63 -0.55
CA VAL A 549 -6.50 -0.73 -2.00
C VAL A 549 -6.75 0.64 -2.63
N ALA A 550 -5.75 1.15 -3.35
CA ALA A 550 -5.83 2.39 -4.11
C ALA A 550 -5.74 2.12 -5.62
N VAL A 551 -6.45 2.94 -6.41
CA VAL A 551 -6.39 2.95 -7.87
C VAL A 551 -5.80 4.27 -8.36
N HIS A 552 -4.73 4.20 -9.14
CA HIS A 552 -4.08 5.37 -9.72
C HIS A 552 -4.55 5.59 -11.16
N MET A 553 -5.37 6.60 -11.40
CA MET A 553 -5.92 6.95 -12.71
C MET A 553 -5.13 8.06 -13.39
N LYS A 554 -4.75 7.87 -14.65
CA LYS A 554 -4.15 8.89 -15.50
C LYS A 554 -5.24 9.58 -16.33
N ILE A 555 -5.33 10.90 -16.28
CA ILE A 555 -6.36 11.73 -16.91
C ILE A 555 -5.69 12.71 -17.87
N ASN A 556 -6.16 12.75 -19.11
CA ASN A 556 -5.70 13.70 -20.12
C ASN A 556 -6.34 15.08 -19.88
N THR A 557 -5.55 16.12 -19.69
CA THR A 557 -6.04 17.47 -19.32
C THR A 557 -6.67 18.25 -20.49
N SER A 558 -6.35 17.88 -21.73
CA SER A 558 -6.96 18.48 -22.92
C SER A 558 -8.39 17.99 -23.14
N SER A 559 -8.66 16.73 -22.79
CA SER A 559 -9.96 16.07 -22.99
C SER A 559 -10.74 15.83 -21.69
N TRP A 560 -10.10 15.94 -20.53
CA TRP A 560 -10.63 15.59 -19.20
C TRP A 560 -11.08 14.13 -19.08
N GLN A 561 -10.47 13.27 -19.87
CA GLN A 561 -10.80 11.86 -20.01
C GLN A 561 -9.73 10.98 -19.38
N PRO A 562 -10.10 9.99 -18.54
CA PRO A 562 -9.20 8.93 -18.12
C PRO A 562 -8.57 8.21 -19.33
N GLU A 563 -7.26 8.01 -19.30
CA GLU A 563 -6.51 7.18 -20.26
C GLU A 563 -6.19 5.81 -19.68
N SER A 564 -5.87 5.74 -18.39
CA SER A 564 -5.60 4.47 -17.71
C SER A 564 -5.89 4.51 -16.22
N ALA A 565 -6.03 3.34 -15.59
CA ALA A 565 -6.22 3.16 -14.15
C ALA A 565 -5.42 1.95 -13.66
N LYS A 566 -4.55 2.13 -12.65
CA LYS A 566 -3.69 1.09 -12.11
C LYS A 566 -4.11 0.71 -10.69
N VAL A 567 -4.51 -0.54 -10.47
CA VAL A 567 -4.93 -1.11 -9.18
C VAL A 567 -3.79 -1.94 -8.61
N ILE A 568 -3.49 -1.84 -7.31
CA ILE A 568 -2.46 -2.68 -6.64
C ILE A 568 -3.15 -3.70 -5.74
N MET A 569 -2.89 -4.99 -5.98
CA MET A 569 -3.58 -6.12 -5.32
C MET A 569 -2.58 -7.27 -5.12
N CYS A 570 -2.56 -7.89 -3.93
CA CYS A 570 -1.78 -9.11 -3.67
C CYS A 570 -0.27 -9.00 -3.97
N GLY A 571 0.32 -7.80 -3.83
CA GLY A 571 1.75 -7.55 -4.14
C GLY A 571 2.06 -7.35 -5.63
N ASP A 572 1.05 -7.41 -6.51
CA ASP A 572 1.11 -7.14 -7.94
C ASP A 572 0.22 -5.93 -8.31
N TYR A 573 0.20 -5.55 -9.58
CA TYR A 573 -0.70 -4.51 -10.09
C TYR A 573 -1.50 -4.96 -11.32
N GLU A 574 -2.65 -4.36 -11.54
CA GLU A 574 -3.46 -4.51 -12.74
C GLU A 574 -3.68 -3.15 -13.38
N THR A 575 -3.70 -3.09 -14.71
CA THR A 575 -3.87 -1.82 -15.43
C THR A 575 -5.08 -1.89 -16.35
N TRP A 576 -5.95 -0.89 -16.28
CA TRP A 576 -7.02 -0.62 -17.24
C TRP A 576 -6.60 0.52 -18.15
N GLU A 577 -6.89 0.43 -19.45
CA GLU A 577 -6.71 1.47 -20.45
C GLU A 577 -8.06 1.80 -21.10
N PHE A 578 -8.26 3.07 -21.44
CA PHE A 578 -9.49 3.61 -21.99
C PHE A 578 -9.22 4.21 -23.38
N GLU A 579 -9.82 3.63 -24.42
CA GLU A 579 -9.53 4.01 -25.82
C GLU A 579 -10.77 4.50 -26.57
N ASN A 580 -10.52 5.29 -27.63
CA ASN A 580 -11.50 5.67 -28.65
C ASN A 580 -12.75 6.36 -28.07
N TRP A 581 -12.54 7.36 -27.20
CA TRP A 581 -13.61 8.15 -26.61
C TRP A 581 -14.54 8.75 -27.67
N LYS A 582 -15.86 8.64 -27.42
CA LYS A 582 -16.89 9.23 -28.29
C LYS A 582 -18.11 9.66 -27.49
N HIS A 583 -18.93 10.50 -28.12
CA HIS A 583 -20.21 10.95 -27.58
C HIS A 583 -21.31 9.97 -28.00
N TRP A 584 -22.05 9.45 -27.03
CA TRP A 584 -23.09 8.46 -27.20
C TRP A 584 -24.47 9.08 -27.04
N ASP A 585 -25.40 8.78 -27.94
CA ASP A 585 -26.81 9.15 -27.78
C ASP A 585 -27.50 8.10 -26.90
N ILE A 586 -27.69 8.43 -25.62
CA ILE A 586 -28.18 7.49 -24.60
C ILE A 586 -29.70 7.38 -24.53
N ASP A 587 -30.41 8.32 -25.19
CA ASP A 587 -31.87 8.39 -25.27
C ASP A 587 -32.38 7.95 -26.65
N ALA A 588 -31.51 7.33 -27.46
CA ALA A 588 -31.82 6.76 -28.75
C ALA A 588 -32.80 5.57 -28.64
N GLN A 589 -34.08 5.86 -28.43
CA GLN A 589 -35.18 4.94 -28.71
C GLN A 589 -35.86 5.42 -30.01
N GLU A 590 -36.28 4.46 -30.83
CA GLU A 590 -36.90 4.65 -32.13
C GLU A 590 -38.09 5.63 -32.07
N GLU A 591 -37.92 6.91 -32.40
CA GLU A 591 -38.93 7.77 -33.06
C GLU A 591 -38.39 9.20 -33.32
N ASN A 592 -38.46 9.63 -34.59
CA ASN A 592 -38.25 10.97 -35.18
C ASN A 592 -36.89 11.70 -35.02
N GLU A 593 -36.15 11.75 -36.13
CA GLU A 593 -34.86 12.47 -36.30
C GLU A 593 -34.96 14.01 -36.25
N GLU A 594 -36.13 14.61 -36.47
CA GLU A 594 -36.24 16.08 -36.60
C GLU A 594 -36.33 16.83 -35.26
N GLU A 595 -36.86 16.23 -34.19
CA GLU A 595 -36.80 16.81 -32.84
C GLU A 595 -35.41 16.64 -32.18
N ARG A 596 -34.59 15.71 -32.71
CA ARG A 596 -33.30 15.27 -32.16
C ARG A 596 -32.20 16.33 -32.18
N LYS A 597 -32.27 17.31 -33.09
CA LYS A 597 -31.21 18.31 -33.32
C LYS A 597 -31.11 19.41 -32.25
N THR A 598 -31.95 19.37 -31.21
CA THR A 598 -32.01 20.43 -30.19
C THR A 598 -31.78 19.96 -28.75
N ASN A 599 -31.55 18.67 -28.48
CA ASN A 599 -31.43 18.15 -27.11
C ASN A 599 -30.02 17.63 -26.74
N ASN A 600 -29.59 18.01 -25.54
CA ASN A 600 -28.34 17.65 -24.84
C ASN A 600 -28.20 16.15 -24.45
N SER A 601 -28.62 15.19 -25.28
CA SER A 601 -28.61 13.74 -24.92
C SER A 601 -27.27 13.01 -25.19
N LEU A 602 -26.26 13.72 -25.70
CA LEU A 602 -24.95 13.14 -26.01
C LEU A 602 -24.05 13.09 -24.77
N VAL A 603 -23.56 11.90 -24.42
CA VAL A 603 -22.74 11.67 -23.23
C VAL A 603 -21.38 11.05 -23.58
N PRO A 604 -20.25 11.58 -23.08
CA PRO A 604 -18.92 11.08 -23.40
C PRO A 604 -18.58 9.79 -22.64
N SER A 605 -18.04 8.79 -23.35
CA SER A 605 -17.58 7.51 -22.77
C SER A 605 -16.48 6.88 -23.64
N PRO A 606 -15.51 6.12 -23.07
CA PRO A 606 -14.58 5.33 -23.86
C PRO A 606 -15.35 4.37 -24.76
N ALA A 607 -14.96 4.19 -26.02
CA ALA A 607 -15.58 3.13 -26.83
C ALA A 607 -15.01 1.75 -26.49
N LYS A 608 -13.85 1.68 -25.83
CA LYS A 608 -13.21 0.42 -25.47
C LYS A 608 -12.46 0.53 -24.13
N PHE A 609 -12.61 -0.50 -23.29
CA PHE A 609 -11.82 -0.75 -22.10
C PHE A 609 -10.83 -1.88 -22.39
N ILE A 610 -9.59 -1.78 -21.91
CA ILE A 610 -8.60 -2.86 -21.98
C ILE A 610 -8.05 -3.08 -20.58
N HIS A 611 -8.17 -4.31 -20.07
CA HIS A 611 -7.56 -4.71 -18.82
C HIS A 611 -6.36 -5.60 -19.09
N HIS A 612 -5.23 -5.20 -18.52
CA HIS A 612 -3.97 -5.91 -18.52
C HIS A 612 -3.73 -6.44 -17.12
N SER A 613 -3.99 -7.74 -16.94
CA SER A 613 -3.56 -8.41 -15.73
C SER A 613 -2.06 -8.68 -15.81
N MET A 614 -1.34 -8.47 -14.71
CA MET A 614 0.07 -8.88 -14.59
C MET A 614 0.24 -10.40 -14.73
N ASN A 615 -0.84 -11.16 -14.56
CA ASN A 615 -0.96 -12.58 -14.88
C ASN A 615 -1.21 -12.81 -16.38
N GLY A 616 -0.92 -11.83 -17.24
CA GLY A 616 -0.91 -11.91 -18.70
C GLY A 616 -2.21 -12.37 -19.37
N GLY A 617 -3.32 -12.36 -18.63
CA GLY A 617 -4.66 -12.36 -19.20
C GLY A 617 -5.00 -10.93 -19.62
N GLN A 618 -5.42 -10.75 -20.88
CA GLN A 618 -5.90 -9.48 -21.38
C GLN A 618 -7.40 -9.58 -21.61
N GLN A 619 -8.15 -8.67 -21.01
CA GLN A 619 -9.57 -8.47 -21.32
C GLN A 619 -9.69 -7.20 -22.16
N SER A 620 -10.57 -7.22 -23.15
CA SER A 620 -10.94 -6.01 -23.89
C SER A 620 -12.45 -5.95 -24.05
N LEU A 621 -13.06 -4.82 -23.75
CA LEU A 621 -14.51 -4.65 -23.76
C LEU A 621 -14.85 -3.43 -24.61
N THR A 622 -15.40 -3.66 -25.80
CA THR A 622 -15.88 -2.62 -26.70
C THR A 622 -17.33 -2.33 -26.39
N ILE A 623 -17.68 -1.08 -26.11
CA ILE A 623 -19.08 -0.65 -25.99
C ILE A 623 -19.70 -0.64 -27.39
N THR A 624 -20.89 -1.21 -27.55
CA THR A 624 -21.71 -1.10 -28.76
C THR A 624 -22.96 -0.26 -28.53
N ASN A 625 -23.43 -0.17 -27.28
CA ASN A 625 -24.63 0.59 -26.93
C ASN A 625 -24.58 1.10 -25.48
N ILE A 626 -25.11 2.31 -25.24
CA ILE A 626 -25.32 2.90 -23.91
C ILE A 626 -26.77 3.32 -23.83
N LYS A 627 -27.46 2.94 -22.75
CA LYS A 627 -28.88 3.25 -22.57
C LYS A 627 -29.16 3.82 -21.18
N ARG A 628 -29.94 4.90 -21.12
CA ARG A 628 -30.56 5.36 -19.88
C ARG A 628 -31.78 4.50 -19.55
N ASN A 629 -31.86 4.03 -18.31
CA ASN A 629 -32.99 3.25 -17.85
C ASN A 629 -33.92 4.12 -16.99
N ALA A 630 -35.20 3.76 -16.96
CA ALA A 630 -36.15 4.38 -16.04
C ALA A 630 -35.65 4.27 -14.59
N PRO A 631 -35.91 5.28 -13.74
CA PRO A 631 -35.53 5.25 -12.33
C PRO A 631 -36.00 3.95 -11.69
N LEU A 632 -35.04 3.22 -11.11
CA LEU A 632 -35.34 1.95 -10.48
C LEU A 632 -35.87 2.25 -9.07
N ASN A 633 -37.16 2.60 -8.99
CA ASN A 633 -37.85 3.12 -7.80
C ASN A 633 -37.63 2.34 -6.49
N THR A 634 -37.09 1.11 -6.53
CA THR A 634 -36.80 0.26 -5.34
C THR A 634 -35.64 -0.75 -5.48
N ALA A 635 -34.76 -0.68 -6.49
CA ALA A 635 -33.90 -1.84 -6.79
C ALA A 635 -32.56 -1.86 -6.02
N THR A 636 -32.50 -2.54 -4.89
CA THR A 636 -31.26 -3.18 -4.39
C THR A 636 -30.72 -4.11 -5.49
N PHE A 637 -29.42 -4.14 -5.81
CA PHE A 637 -28.83 -5.21 -6.64
C PHE A 637 -28.44 -6.37 -5.74
N THR A 638 -28.90 -7.58 -6.05
CA THR A 638 -28.61 -8.74 -5.20
C THR A 638 -28.58 -10.06 -5.97
N THR A 639 -28.23 -11.08 -5.19
CA THR A 639 -27.82 -12.42 -5.55
C THR A 639 -29.04 -13.35 -5.72
N ALA A 640 -29.51 -13.53 -6.95
CA ALA A 640 -30.39 -14.66 -7.29
C ALA A 640 -29.64 -15.62 -8.24
N PRO A 641 -29.75 -16.94 -8.08
CA PRO A 641 -29.15 -17.90 -9.01
C PRO A 641 -29.72 -17.74 -10.42
N ILE A 642 -28.87 -17.92 -11.43
CA ILE A 642 -29.21 -17.91 -12.86
C ILE A 642 -30.08 -19.15 -13.18
N THR A 643 -31.37 -19.13 -12.86
CA THR A 643 -32.28 -20.27 -13.19
C THR A 643 -33.53 -19.89 -13.98
N THR A 644 -33.81 -18.61 -14.25
CA THR A 644 -34.99 -18.24 -15.02
C THR A 644 -34.63 -17.36 -16.22
N VAL A 645 -34.61 -17.97 -17.40
CA VAL A 645 -34.82 -17.27 -18.67
C VAL A 645 -36.25 -16.72 -18.64
N ALA A 646 -36.42 -15.43 -18.36
CA ALA A 646 -37.72 -14.78 -18.39
C ALA A 646 -37.62 -13.42 -19.10
N THR A 647 -38.42 -13.31 -20.16
CA THR A 647 -38.61 -12.15 -21.01
C THR A 647 -39.35 -11.04 -20.28
N GLY A 648 -38.69 -9.92 -19.97
CA GLY A 648 -39.34 -8.66 -19.57
C GLY A 648 -38.74 -7.96 -18.34
N PRO A 649 -38.95 -6.64 -18.16
CA PRO A 649 -38.29 -5.86 -17.12
C PRO A 649 -39.05 -5.97 -15.80
N ARG A 650 -38.54 -6.78 -14.87
CA ARG A 650 -38.89 -6.67 -13.44
C ARG A 650 -37.66 -6.83 -12.57
N CYS A 651 -37.37 -5.78 -11.80
CA CYS A 651 -36.39 -5.78 -10.71
C CYS A 651 -36.87 -6.62 -9.54
N TYR A 652 -36.04 -7.55 -9.08
CA TYR A 652 -36.14 -8.18 -7.76
C TYR A 652 -34.76 -8.61 -7.33
N TYR A 653 -34.22 -8.02 -6.26
CA TYR A 653 -33.00 -8.57 -5.71
C TYR A 653 -32.95 -8.37 -4.15
N SER A 654 -32.95 -9.48 -3.36
CA SER A 654 -32.41 -9.66 -1.97
C SER A 654 -31.06 -10.45 -1.89
N VAL A 655 -30.05 -10.03 -1.09
CA VAL A 655 -28.89 -10.88 -0.74
C VAL A 655 -29.35 -11.71 0.45
N PRO A 656 -29.24 -13.05 0.49
CA PRO A 656 -29.45 -13.77 1.73
C PRO A 656 -28.47 -13.23 2.76
N SER A 657 -28.98 -12.61 3.82
CA SER A 657 -28.17 -12.32 4.98
C SER A 657 -27.64 -13.66 5.51
N GLN A 658 -26.32 -13.89 5.46
CA GLN A 658 -25.72 -14.94 6.28
C GLN A 658 -25.96 -14.70 7.79
N THR A 659 -26.43 -13.51 8.16
CA THR A 659 -26.70 -13.08 9.53
C THR A 659 -28.11 -13.37 10.05
N GLU A 660 -29.01 -13.98 9.27
CA GLU A 660 -30.25 -14.53 9.81
C GLU A 660 -30.26 -16.04 9.61
N GLY A 661 -30.33 -16.78 10.72
CA GLY A 661 -30.28 -18.23 10.73
C GLY A 661 -31.30 -18.86 9.77
N HIS A 662 -30.87 -19.94 9.11
CA HIS A 662 -31.66 -20.86 8.28
C HIS A 662 -31.85 -20.55 6.77
N GLY A 663 -30.82 -20.08 6.07
CA GLY A 663 -30.73 -20.18 4.60
C GLY A 663 -29.87 -21.38 4.16
N GLY A 664 -30.43 -22.33 3.40
CA GLY A 664 -29.70 -23.48 2.86
C GLY A 664 -28.52 -23.08 1.95
N ALA A 665 -27.46 -23.88 1.95
CA ALA A 665 -26.32 -23.68 1.05
C ALA A 665 -26.71 -24.14 -0.36
N LEU A 666 -26.99 -23.19 -1.26
CA LEU A 666 -27.33 -23.49 -2.66
C LEU A 666 -26.11 -24.11 -3.35
N LEU A 667 -26.22 -25.40 -3.69
CA LEU A 667 -25.23 -26.08 -4.53
C LEU A 667 -25.22 -25.45 -5.93
N PRO A 668 -24.05 -25.21 -6.56
CA PRO A 668 -23.99 -24.75 -7.94
C PRO A 668 -24.76 -25.65 -8.90
N LEU A 669 -25.29 -25.04 -9.97
CA LEU A 669 -26.11 -25.73 -10.97
C LEU A 669 -25.31 -26.73 -11.82
N ASP A 670 -24.00 -26.56 -11.88
CA ASP A 670 -23.10 -27.48 -12.59
C ASP A 670 -22.75 -28.74 -11.76
N SER A 671 -23.24 -28.82 -10.52
CA SER A 671 -22.79 -29.81 -9.54
C SER A 671 -23.91 -30.76 -9.13
N GLN A 672 -23.53 -31.99 -8.81
CA GLN A 672 -24.46 -32.98 -8.27
C GLN A 672 -23.75 -33.95 -7.33
N PHE A 673 -24.48 -34.44 -6.32
CA PHE A 673 -24.02 -35.50 -5.43
C PHE A 673 -24.76 -36.80 -5.70
N PHE A 674 -23.99 -37.87 -5.89
CA PHE A 674 -24.53 -39.21 -6.09
C PHE A 674 -24.64 -39.97 -4.76
N LYS A 675 -25.88 -40.17 -4.30
CA LYS A 675 -26.16 -40.87 -3.02
C LYS A 675 -25.68 -42.33 -2.98
N ASN A 676 -25.52 -42.97 -4.15
CA ASN A 676 -25.05 -44.34 -4.27
C ASN A 676 -23.51 -44.46 -4.26
N ILE A 677 -22.78 -43.35 -4.24
CA ILE A 677 -21.31 -43.32 -4.13
C ILE A 677 -20.96 -42.91 -2.69
N PRO A 678 -20.08 -43.67 -1.97
CA PRO A 678 -19.70 -43.32 -0.61
C PRO A 678 -19.08 -41.93 -0.51
N SER A 679 -19.36 -41.20 0.57
CA SER A 679 -18.70 -39.91 0.87
C SER A 679 -17.21 -40.06 1.16
N ALA A 680 -16.79 -41.23 1.65
CA ALA A 680 -15.39 -41.54 1.93
C ALA A 680 -14.60 -41.68 0.63
N VAL A 681 -13.70 -40.73 0.40
CA VAL A 681 -12.76 -40.70 -0.72
C VAL A 681 -11.38 -41.10 -0.21
N PRO A 682 -10.81 -42.22 -0.73
CA PRO A 682 -9.48 -42.65 -0.37
C PRO A 682 -8.43 -41.59 -0.75
N VAL A 683 -7.48 -41.33 0.15
CA VAL A 683 -6.38 -40.39 -0.08
C VAL A 683 -5.01 -41.00 0.23
N TRP A 684 -3.99 -40.52 -0.49
CA TRP A 684 -2.61 -40.93 -0.34
C TRP A 684 -1.72 -39.73 -0.10
N TYR A 685 -0.86 -39.81 0.90
CA TYR A 685 0.13 -38.77 1.16
C TYR A 685 1.44 -39.10 0.48
N THR A 686 2.05 -38.08 -0.10
CA THR A 686 3.33 -38.21 -0.77
C THR A 686 4.46 -37.87 0.21
N ARG A 687 5.69 -38.20 -0.16
CA ARG A 687 6.87 -37.83 0.66
C ARG A 687 7.05 -36.33 0.78
N SER A 688 6.57 -35.58 -0.21
CA SER A 688 6.57 -34.12 -0.18
C SER A 688 5.43 -33.53 0.67
N GLY A 689 4.63 -34.37 1.34
CA GLY A 689 3.54 -33.94 2.23
C GLY A 689 2.22 -33.65 1.53
N HIS A 690 2.14 -33.79 0.20
CA HIS A 690 0.92 -33.49 -0.55
C HIS A 690 -0.10 -34.62 -0.38
N MET A 691 -1.37 -34.25 -0.17
CA MET A 691 -2.49 -35.19 -0.17
C MET A 691 -3.00 -35.41 -1.60
N LEU A 692 -3.10 -36.66 -2.03
CA LEU A 692 -3.58 -37.05 -3.35
C LEU A 692 -4.93 -37.76 -3.25
N ALA A 693 -5.90 -37.32 -4.04
CA ALA A 693 -7.16 -38.01 -4.23
C ALA A 693 -7.33 -38.43 -5.70
N TYR A 694 -7.90 -39.61 -5.92
CA TYR A 694 -8.14 -40.09 -7.28
C TYR A 694 -9.45 -39.53 -7.82
N ALA A 695 -9.40 -38.90 -9.00
CA ALA A 695 -10.56 -38.35 -9.66
C ALA A 695 -10.67 -38.85 -11.10
N THR A 696 -11.91 -38.86 -11.62
CA THR A 696 -12.20 -39.26 -12.99
C THR A 696 -12.66 -38.08 -13.85
N LEU A 697 -12.22 -38.05 -15.11
CA LEU A 697 -12.66 -37.06 -16.09
C LEU A 697 -13.51 -37.73 -17.17
N ASN A 698 -14.62 -37.08 -17.54
CA ASN A 698 -15.56 -37.53 -18.56
C ASN A 698 -16.13 -38.95 -18.34
N GLY A 699 -16.08 -39.47 -17.11
CA GLY A 699 -16.63 -40.79 -16.76
C GLY A 699 -15.83 -42.00 -17.27
N ASP A 700 -14.57 -41.80 -17.68
CA ASP A 700 -13.73 -42.84 -18.27
C ASP A 700 -12.52 -43.14 -17.34
N ALA A 701 -12.39 -44.40 -16.92
CA ALA A 701 -11.31 -44.87 -16.07
C ALA A 701 -9.92 -44.75 -16.74
N THR A 702 -9.87 -44.68 -18.07
CA THR A 702 -8.63 -44.39 -18.82
C THR A 702 -8.27 -42.91 -18.82
N ASN A 703 -9.22 -42.04 -18.47
CA ASN A 703 -9.08 -40.59 -18.37
C ASN A 703 -8.97 -40.09 -16.92
N SER A 704 -8.45 -40.92 -16.03
CA SER A 704 -8.46 -40.72 -14.58
C SER A 704 -7.04 -40.70 -13.99
N GLY A 705 -6.86 -40.03 -12.86
CA GLY A 705 -5.55 -39.90 -12.23
C GLY A 705 -5.60 -39.24 -10.86
N TYR A 706 -4.43 -39.09 -10.24
CA TYR A 706 -4.33 -38.47 -8.93
C TYR A 706 -4.30 -36.94 -9.05
N PHE A 707 -5.08 -36.28 -8.21
CA PHE A 707 -5.06 -34.83 -8.05
C PHE A 707 -4.55 -34.47 -6.66
N ILE A 708 -3.74 -33.42 -6.56
CA ILE A 708 -3.35 -32.82 -5.29
C ILE A 708 -4.59 -32.13 -4.70
N VAL A 709 -4.89 -32.36 -3.42
CA VAL A 709 -5.95 -31.67 -2.69
C VAL A 709 -5.36 -30.45 -1.99
N ASP A 710 -5.62 -29.26 -2.53
CA ASP A 710 -4.91 -28.04 -2.19
C ASP A 710 -5.89 -26.87 -1.96
N THR A 711 -6.11 -26.49 -0.70
CA THR A 711 -6.93 -25.31 -0.37
C THR A 711 -6.30 -23.98 -0.80
N GLY A 712 -4.99 -23.95 -1.08
CA GLY A 712 -4.27 -22.80 -1.61
C GLY A 712 -4.39 -22.63 -3.13
N ALA A 713 -5.04 -23.57 -3.83
CA ALA A 713 -5.29 -23.47 -5.27
C ALA A 713 -6.62 -22.77 -5.57
N SER A 714 -6.59 -21.73 -6.41
CA SER A 714 -7.76 -20.90 -6.77
C SER A 714 -8.77 -21.59 -7.70
N GLY A 715 -8.48 -22.79 -8.20
CA GLY A 715 -9.37 -23.58 -9.05
C GLY A 715 -8.77 -24.90 -9.48
N PHE A 716 -9.43 -25.61 -10.40
CA PHE A 716 -8.87 -26.83 -10.98
C PHE A 716 -7.63 -26.55 -11.85
N VAL A 717 -6.60 -27.37 -11.67
CA VAL A 717 -5.39 -27.35 -12.50
C VAL A 717 -5.21 -28.71 -13.17
N ILE A 718 -4.73 -28.69 -14.41
CA ILE A 718 -4.38 -29.89 -15.17
C ILE A 718 -2.97 -29.78 -15.75
N GLU A 719 -2.23 -30.89 -15.74
CA GLU A 719 -0.94 -30.99 -16.39
C GLU A 719 -1.12 -31.02 -17.92
N PRO A 720 -0.37 -30.22 -18.71
CA PRO A 720 -0.54 -30.15 -20.17
C PRO A 720 -0.45 -31.50 -20.89
N SER A 721 0.52 -32.36 -20.54
CA SER A 721 0.64 -33.67 -21.20
C SER A 721 -0.55 -34.59 -20.89
N ALA A 722 -1.14 -34.48 -19.69
CA ALA A 722 -2.39 -35.15 -19.35
C ALA A 722 -3.53 -34.56 -20.17
N ALA A 723 -3.72 -33.24 -20.20
CA ALA A 723 -4.78 -32.59 -20.97
C ALA A 723 -4.77 -32.99 -22.46
N ASP A 724 -3.59 -33.06 -23.08
CA ASP A 724 -3.42 -33.48 -24.48
C ASP A 724 -3.74 -34.96 -24.69
N LYS A 725 -3.26 -35.86 -23.80
CA LYS A 725 -3.60 -37.30 -23.85
C LYS A 725 -5.10 -37.52 -23.73
N LEU A 726 -5.74 -36.74 -22.88
CA LEU A 726 -7.18 -36.78 -22.60
C LEU A 726 -8.02 -36.05 -23.66
N LYS A 727 -7.37 -35.38 -24.63
CA LYS A 727 -8.00 -34.61 -25.70
C LYS A 727 -9.00 -33.58 -25.17
N LEU A 728 -8.67 -32.95 -24.04
CA LEU A 728 -9.52 -31.90 -23.48
C LEU A 728 -9.52 -30.68 -24.40
N GLU A 729 -10.70 -30.15 -24.67
CA GLU A 729 -10.87 -28.94 -25.49
C GLU A 729 -10.16 -27.77 -24.83
N SER A 730 -9.32 -27.06 -25.59
CA SER A 730 -8.63 -25.86 -25.10
C SER A 730 -9.39 -24.62 -25.51
N PHE A 731 -9.54 -23.68 -24.58
CA PHE A 731 -10.12 -22.37 -24.82
C PHE A 731 -9.37 -21.34 -23.99
N GLY A 732 -9.15 -20.16 -24.55
CA GLY A 732 -8.54 -19.05 -23.82
C GLY A 732 -7.08 -19.22 -23.38
N GLU A 733 -6.48 -18.13 -22.92
CA GLU A 733 -5.09 -18.09 -22.43
C GLU A 733 -5.00 -17.30 -21.11
N VAL A 734 -4.07 -17.71 -20.24
CA VAL A 734 -3.77 -17.06 -18.95
C VAL A 734 -2.29 -17.24 -18.61
N HIS A 735 -1.69 -16.36 -17.82
CA HIS A 735 -0.41 -16.64 -17.17
C HIS A 735 -0.64 -16.89 -15.68
N VAL A 736 -0.05 -17.95 -15.15
CA VAL A 736 -0.17 -18.33 -13.75
C VAL A 736 1.05 -17.81 -13.00
N THR A 737 0.84 -17.07 -11.92
CA THR A 737 1.90 -16.62 -11.01
C THR A 737 1.96 -17.55 -9.81
N GLY A 738 3.06 -18.25 -9.64
CA GLY A 738 3.38 -19.02 -8.42
C GLY A 738 4.55 -18.39 -7.65
N MET A 739 4.90 -18.95 -6.48
CA MET A 739 6.04 -18.46 -5.67
C MET A 739 7.40 -18.44 -6.41
N ALA A 740 7.50 -19.05 -7.60
CA ALA A 740 8.71 -19.09 -8.41
C ALA A 740 8.56 -18.49 -9.83
N GLY A 741 7.51 -17.71 -10.08
CA GLY A 741 7.38 -16.88 -11.29
C GLY A 741 6.13 -17.14 -12.12
N LYS A 742 6.11 -16.56 -13.33
CA LYS A 742 4.96 -16.57 -14.25
C LYS A 742 5.12 -17.62 -15.35
N ILE A 743 4.09 -18.42 -15.59
CA ILE A 743 4.02 -19.39 -16.70
C ILE A 743 2.82 -19.09 -17.56
N LYS A 744 2.98 -19.15 -18.88
CA LYS A 744 1.84 -19.12 -19.81
C LYS A 744 1.13 -20.48 -19.85
N GLY A 745 -0.18 -20.48 -19.64
CA GLY A 745 -1.06 -21.64 -19.73
C GLY A 745 -2.35 -21.34 -20.52
N LYS A 746 -3.14 -22.38 -20.78
CA LYS A 746 -4.47 -22.28 -21.40
C LYS A 746 -5.53 -22.83 -20.47
N PHE A 747 -6.80 -22.51 -20.71
CA PHE A 747 -7.87 -23.27 -20.08
C PHE A 747 -8.23 -24.49 -20.91
N ARG A 748 -8.68 -25.53 -20.21
CA ARG A 748 -9.17 -26.78 -20.72
C ARG A 748 -10.57 -27.04 -20.19
N ARG A 749 -11.41 -27.68 -21.01
CA ARG A 749 -12.75 -28.10 -20.61
C ARG A 749 -12.81 -29.60 -20.46
N ALA A 750 -13.16 -30.05 -19.26
CA ALA A 750 -13.65 -31.41 -19.05
C ALA A 750 -15.18 -31.39 -19.04
N GLY A 751 -15.83 -32.22 -19.84
CA GLY A 751 -17.30 -32.35 -19.82
C GLY A 751 -17.81 -32.80 -18.44
N LYS A 752 -17.02 -33.61 -17.72
CA LYS A 752 -17.28 -34.00 -16.33
C LYS A 752 -15.98 -34.16 -15.53
N PHE A 753 -16.00 -33.74 -14.28
CA PHE A 753 -15.02 -34.08 -13.25
C PHE A 753 -15.76 -34.76 -12.11
N GLN A 754 -15.24 -35.88 -11.61
CA GLN A 754 -15.85 -36.60 -10.49
C GLN A 754 -14.81 -36.98 -9.43
N LEU A 755 -15.09 -36.60 -8.19
CA LEU A 755 -14.32 -36.93 -6.99
C LEU A 755 -15.27 -37.49 -5.93
N GLY A 756 -15.21 -38.80 -5.72
CA GLY A 756 -16.18 -39.48 -4.85
C GLY A 756 -17.63 -39.22 -5.28
N PRO A 757 -18.53 -38.80 -4.37
CA PRO A 757 -19.92 -38.57 -4.71
C PRO A 757 -20.15 -37.27 -5.49
N LEU A 758 -19.18 -36.35 -5.52
CA LEU A 758 -19.30 -35.05 -6.18
C LEU A 758 -18.96 -35.19 -7.67
N GLU A 759 -19.90 -34.83 -8.55
CA GLU A 759 -19.66 -34.58 -9.98
C GLU A 759 -19.83 -33.09 -10.28
N VAL A 760 -18.88 -32.53 -11.03
CA VAL A 760 -18.90 -31.18 -11.59
C VAL A 760 -18.94 -31.29 -13.12
N LYS A 761 -19.95 -30.68 -13.74
CA LYS A 761 -20.14 -30.66 -15.20
C LYS A 761 -19.39 -29.49 -15.82
N ASN A 762 -18.89 -29.69 -17.03
CA ASN A 762 -18.17 -28.66 -17.80
C ASN A 762 -17.04 -27.98 -17.01
N ALA A 763 -16.32 -28.76 -16.21
CA ALA A 763 -15.25 -28.28 -15.34
C ALA A 763 -14.16 -27.54 -16.15
N VAL A 764 -13.90 -26.30 -15.73
CA VAL A 764 -12.85 -25.44 -16.28
C VAL A 764 -11.56 -25.74 -15.55
N MET A 765 -10.52 -26.10 -16.30
CA MET A 765 -9.22 -26.47 -15.75
C MET A 765 -8.13 -25.61 -16.34
N MET A 766 -7.28 -25.05 -15.49
CA MET A 766 -6.15 -24.24 -15.92
C MET A 766 -4.93 -25.13 -16.16
N GLU A 767 -4.24 -24.96 -17.29
CA GLU A 767 -2.98 -25.66 -17.53
C GLU A 767 -1.84 -25.09 -16.70
N MET A 768 -1.13 -25.99 -16.00
CA MET A 768 0.11 -25.61 -15.32
C MET A 768 1.11 -26.78 -15.33
N MET A 769 2.36 -26.48 -15.70
CA MET A 769 3.45 -27.45 -15.62
C MET A 769 3.97 -27.52 -14.17
N PHE A 770 3.74 -28.63 -13.49
CA PHE A 770 4.26 -28.88 -12.13
C PHE A 770 5.25 -30.04 -12.09
N GLY A 771 6.02 -30.24 -13.17
CA GLY A 771 6.87 -31.40 -13.43
C GLY A 771 7.50 -32.06 -12.21
N GLY A 772 7.09 -33.31 -11.93
CA GLY A 772 7.73 -34.17 -10.92
C GLY A 772 7.70 -33.64 -9.48
N LEU A 773 6.90 -32.61 -9.15
CA LEU A 773 6.80 -32.02 -7.80
C LEU A 773 6.44 -33.06 -6.73
N VAL A 774 5.76 -34.11 -7.16
CA VAL A 774 5.22 -35.15 -6.32
C VAL A 774 6.00 -36.44 -6.56
N THR A 775 6.80 -36.82 -5.56
CA THR A 775 7.51 -38.11 -5.52
C THR A 775 6.79 -39.07 -4.58
N GLY A 776 6.79 -40.36 -4.92
CA GLY A 776 6.09 -41.38 -4.14
C GLY A 776 4.57 -41.41 -4.31
N ALA A 777 4.04 -40.85 -5.42
CA ALA A 777 2.64 -41.01 -5.76
C ALA A 777 2.33 -42.47 -6.18
N PRO A 778 1.15 -43.01 -5.81
CA PRO A 778 0.72 -44.35 -6.21
C PRO A 778 0.42 -44.50 -7.72
N GLY A 779 0.39 -43.39 -8.46
CA GLY A 779 0.19 -43.36 -9.90
C GLY A 779 0.43 -41.96 -10.47
N PRO A 780 0.05 -41.69 -11.74
CA PRO A 780 0.27 -40.40 -12.35
C PRO A 780 -0.53 -39.31 -11.63
N VAL A 781 0.17 -38.28 -11.17
CA VAL A 781 -0.45 -37.04 -10.69
C VAL A 781 -0.71 -36.15 -11.90
N ILE A 782 -1.98 -35.88 -12.18
CA ILE A 782 -2.42 -35.22 -13.40
C ILE A 782 -3.00 -33.83 -13.18
N GLY A 783 -3.26 -33.43 -11.94
CA GLY A 783 -3.80 -32.10 -11.65
C GLY A 783 -3.84 -31.72 -10.17
N ILE A 784 -4.50 -30.61 -9.89
CA ILE A 784 -4.77 -30.08 -8.54
C ILE A 784 -6.27 -29.80 -8.43
N VAL A 785 -6.88 -30.21 -7.32
CA VAL A 785 -8.22 -29.76 -6.92
C VAL A 785 -8.07 -28.66 -5.88
N GLY A 786 -8.70 -27.52 -6.17
CA GLY A 786 -8.67 -26.34 -5.32
C GLY A 786 -10.06 -25.86 -4.94
N PHE A 787 -10.22 -24.54 -4.88
CA PHE A 787 -11.44 -23.82 -4.51
C PHE A 787 -12.71 -24.41 -5.15
N ASP A 788 -12.65 -24.84 -6.42
CA ASP A 788 -13.78 -25.46 -7.12
C ASP A 788 -14.40 -26.66 -6.40
N VAL A 789 -13.61 -27.48 -5.70
CA VAL A 789 -14.16 -28.60 -4.91
C VAL A 789 -14.68 -28.11 -3.56
N PHE A 790 -13.88 -27.30 -2.86
CA PHE A 790 -14.20 -26.86 -1.50
C PHE A 790 -15.43 -25.96 -1.44
N ARG A 791 -15.74 -25.21 -2.50
CA ARG A 791 -16.98 -24.42 -2.59
C ARG A 791 -18.24 -25.25 -2.86
N ARG A 792 -18.10 -26.54 -3.19
CA ARG A 792 -19.20 -27.44 -3.60
C ARG A 792 -19.50 -28.54 -2.60
N ALA A 793 -18.57 -28.82 -1.68
CA ALA A 793 -18.69 -29.90 -0.72
C ALA A 793 -18.31 -29.40 0.67
N VAL A 794 -18.93 -29.98 1.71
CA VAL A 794 -18.30 -29.96 3.03
C VAL A 794 -17.25 -31.06 3.05
N VAL A 795 -15.99 -30.67 3.29
CA VAL A 795 -14.85 -31.60 3.25
C VAL A 795 -14.36 -31.83 4.68
N ASP A 796 -14.46 -33.06 5.15
CA ASP A 796 -13.92 -33.51 6.45
C ASP A 796 -12.60 -34.27 6.20
N ILE A 797 -11.51 -33.68 6.67
CA ILE A 797 -10.16 -34.20 6.54
C ILE A 797 -9.72 -34.67 7.95
N PRO A 798 -9.57 -35.98 8.18
CA PRO A 798 -9.13 -36.49 9.47
C PRO A 798 -7.68 -36.09 9.77
N PRO A 799 -7.26 -36.11 11.05
CA PRO A 799 -5.88 -35.91 11.43
C PRO A 799 -5.02 -37.06 10.90
N MET A 800 -3.80 -36.73 10.49
CA MET A 800 -2.80 -37.67 10.02
C MET A 800 -1.99 -38.20 11.19
N LEU A 801 -2.21 -39.46 11.53
CA LEU A 801 -1.38 -40.17 12.49
C LEU A 801 0.01 -40.44 11.86
N PRO A 802 1.13 -40.16 12.55
CA PRO A 802 2.45 -40.38 12.00
C PRO A 802 2.67 -41.86 11.69
N ARG A 803 2.88 -42.20 10.41
CA ARG A 803 3.17 -43.58 9.95
C ARG A 803 4.60 -43.72 9.45
N LYS A 804 5.24 -44.84 9.79
CA LYS A 804 6.54 -45.24 9.21
C LYS A 804 6.36 -45.71 7.76
N PRO A 805 7.19 -45.23 6.80
CA PRO A 805 7.14 -45.68 5.41
C PRO A 805 7.44 -47.18 5.31
N THR A 806 6.74 -47.88 4.43
CA THR A 806 6.88 -49.32 4.19
C THR A 806 8.15 -49.65 3.41
N ALA A 807 8.62 -50.89 3.48
CA ALA A 807 9.80 -51.36 2.76
C ALA A 807 9.66 -51.24 1.23
N ALA A 808 8.44 -51.42 0.69
CA ALA A 808 8.16 -51.25 -0.75
C ALA A 808 8.28 -49.77 -1.19
N GLU A 809 7.83 -48.84 -0.35
CA GLU A 809 7.98 -47.38 -0.59
C GLU A 809 9.43 -46.92 -0.48
N GLN A 810 10.28 -47.67 0.22
CA GLN A 810 11.74 -47.46 0.29
C GLN A 810 12.48 -48.07 -0.91
N GLU A 811 11.93 -49.10 -1.56
CA GLU A 811 12.53 -49.72 -2.76
C GLU A 811 12.21 -48.97 -4.05
N ILE A 812 10.97 -48.46 -4.21
CA ILE A 812 10.59 -47.60 -5.36
C ILE A 812 11.48 -46.33 -5.41
N ASP A 813 11.95 -45.89 -4.25
CA ASP A 813 12.82 -44.75 -4.03
C ASP A 813 14.25 -44.90 -4.59
N ARG A 814 14.72 -46.14 -4.79
CA ARG A 814 16.06 -46.42 -5.34
C ARG A 814 16.08 -46.46 -6.87
N ALA A 815 14.92 -46.58 -7.52
CA ALA A 815 14.82 -46.60 -8.97
C ALA A 815 14.51 -45.20 -9.51
N SER A 816 15.55 -44.40 -9.73
CA SER A 816 15.44 -43.14 -10.49
C SER A 816 14.97 -43.45 -11.92
N ILE A 817 13.70 -43.17 -12.23
CA ILE A 817 13.16 -43.32 -13.59
C ILE A 817 13.64 -42.13 -14.42
N THR A 818 14.80 -42.28 -15.06
CA THR A 818 15.34 -41.30 -16.01
C THR A 818 15.57 -41.86 -17.41
N SER A 819 14.96 -43.00 -17.79
CA SER A 819 15.06 -43.50 -19.17
C SER A 819 13.71 -43.92 -19.80
N PRO A 820 13.49 -43.62 -21.10
CA PRO A 820 12.34 -44.12 -21.86
C PRO A 820 12.23 -45.66 -21.88
N ALA A 821 13.36 -46.36 -21.70
CA ALA A 821 13.39 -47.83 -21.61
C ALA A 821 12.76 -48.35 -20.30
N ALA A 822 12.85 -47.60 -19.20
CA ALA A 822 12.22 -47.96 -17.92
C ALA A 822 10.69 -47.82 -17.97
N ALA A 823 10.17 -46.84 -18.71
CA ALA A 823 8.73 -46.67 -18.93
C ALA A 823 8.13 -47.81 -19.78
N LEU A 824 8.87 -48.29 -20.78
CA LEU A 824 8.49 -49.47 -21.58
C LEU A 824 8.60 -50.79 -20.79
N ALA A 825 9.57 -50.91 -19.88
CA ALA A 825 9.69 -52.06 -18.97
C ALA A 825 8.53 -52.12 -17.95
N PHE A 826 8.08 -50.96 -17.44
CA PHE A 826 6.94 -50.86 -16.53
C PHE A 826 5.61 -51.20 -17.23
N ALA A 827 5.44 -50.76 -18.48
CA ALA A 827 4.28 -51.11 -19.32
C ALA A 827 4.28 -52.59 -19.77
N ALA A 828 5.46 -53.21 -19.92
CA ALA A 828 5.61 -54.64 -20.20
C ALA A 828 5.33 -55.51 -18.96
N MET A 829 5.69 -55.05 -17.76
CA MET A 829 5.36 -55.73 -16.50
C MET A 829 3.85 -55.79 -16.22
N GLN A 830 3.07 -54.78 -16.64
CA GLN A 830 1.61 -54.80 -16.48
C GLN A 830 0.87 -55.75 -17.44
N LYS A 831 1.51 -56.19 -18.54
CA LYS A 831 0.89 -57.10 -19.52
C LYS A 831 1.10 -58.59 -19.24
N SER A 832 1.93 -58.92 -18.25
CA SER A 832 2.22 -60.30 -17.87
C SER A 832 1.93 -60.52 -16.39
N THR A 833 0.68 -60.83 -16.05
CA THR A 833 0.35 -61.80 -14.98
C THR A 833 -1.17 -61.98 -14.88
N THR A 834 -1.65 -63.01 -15.56
CA THR A 834 -2.82 -63.76 -15.10
C THR A 834 -2.53 -64.34 -13.71
N LYS A 835 -3.44 -64.10 -12.76
CA LYS A 835 -3.53 -64.71 -11.42
C LYS A 835 -2.43 -64.35 -10.40
N SER A 836 -2.61 -63.23 -9.71
CA SER A 836 -2.58 -63.13 -8.22
C SER A 836 -2.90 -61.68 -7.82
N LYS A 837 -3.45 -61.47 -6.62
CA LYS A 837 -3.77 -60.17 -6.02
C LYS A 837 -2.56 -59.21 -6.15
N ALA A 838 -2.63 -58.25 -7.05
CA ALA A 838 -1.52 -57.32 -7.31
C ALA A 838 -1.62 -56.09 -6.40
N ASN A 839 -0.48 -55.79 -5.75
CA ASN A 839 -0.15 -54.64 -4.91
C ASN A 839 -0.72 -53.30 -5.42
N THR A 840 -1.97 -53.00 -5.08
CA THR A 840 -2.45 -51.60 -5.06
C THR A 840 -2.10 -51.05 -3.68
N PRO A 841 -1.36 -49.93 -3.57
CA PRO A 841 -1.06 -49.33 -2.28
C PRO A 841 -2.37 -48.98 -1.56
N GLU A 842 -2.57 -49.50 -0.35
CA GLU A 842 -3.73 -49.15 0.46
C GLU A 842 -3.77 -47.63 0.73
N PRO A 843 -4.96 -47.02 0.75
CA PRO A 843 -5.08 -45.61 1.06
C PRO A 843 -4.61 -45.33 2.49
N HIS A 844 -3.97 -44.17 2.67
CA HIS A 844 -3.45 -43.73 3.97
C HIS A 844 -4.57 -43.26 4.89
N ALA A 845 -5.58 -42.59 4.33
CA ALA A 845 -6.73 -42.09 5.03
C ALA A 845 -7.93 -41.99 4.07
N HIS A 846 -9.08 -41.58 4.60
CA HIS A 846 -10.23 -41.21 3.80
C HIS A 846 -10.64 -39.79 4.18
N ILE A 847 -10.73 -38.91 3.19
CA ILE A 847 -11.46 -37.65 3.38
C ILE A 847 -12.93 -37.91 3.09
N HIS A 848 -13.83 -37.14 3.69
CA HIS A 848 -15.25 -37.27 3.42
C HIS A 848 -15.79 -36.03 2.72
N LEU A 849 -16.43 -36.25 1.56
CA LEU A 849 -17.12 -35.19 0.82
C LEU A 849 -18.62 -35.32 1.08
N HIS A 850 -19.19 -34.33 1.76
CA HIS A 850 -20.60 -34.31 2.10
C HIS A 850 -21.37 -33.24 1.32
N HIS A 851 -22.64 -33.52 1.04
CA HIS A 851 -23.55 -32.54 0.48
C HIS A 851 -23.75 -31.39 1.48
N PRO A 852 -23.60 -30.11 1.09
CA PRO A 852 -23.69 -28.99 2.01
C PRO A 852 -25.01 -28.91 2.77
N GLU A 853 -26.15 -29.20 2.14
CA GLU A 853 -27.46 -29.14 2.81
C GLU A 853 -27.78 -30.37 3.66
N GLU A 854 -27.29 -31.56 3.29
CA GLU A 854 -27.66 -32.81 3.99
C GLU A 854 -26.74 -33.07 5.21
N SER A 855 -25.64 -32.34 5.32
CA SER A 855 -24.62 -32.55 6.36
C SER A 855 -24.75 -31.64 7.57
N ASP A 856 -25.54 -30.56 7.52
CA ASP A 856 -25.55 -29.55 8.60
C ASP A 856 -26.05 -30.14 9.93
N ASP A 857 -27.10 -30.95 9.90
CA ASP A 857 -27.62 -31.60 11.13
C ASP A 857 -26.62 -32.62 11.68
N MET A 858 -25.94 -33.38 10.81
CA MET A 858 -24.87 -34.29 11.20
C MET A 858 -23.73 -33.51 11.87
N LEU A 859 -23.28 -32.41 11.26
CA LEU A 859 -22.19 -31.59 11.78
C LEU A 859 -22.57 -30.89 13.10
N ARG A 860 -23.80 -30.40 13.26
CA ARG A 860 -24.30 -29.85 14.54
C ARG A 860 -24.31 -30.88 15.66
N SER A 861 -24.46 -32.16 15.33
CA SER A 861 -24.37 -33.24 16.32
C SER A 861 -22.92 -33.58 16.71
N MET A 862 -21.95 -33.21 15.88
CA MET A 862 -20.53 -33.53 16.05
C MET A 862 -19.67 -32.36 16.52
N LEU A 863 -20.05 -31.12 16.18
CA LEU A 863 -19.28 -29.90 16.38
C LEU A 863 -20.10 -28.85 17.12
N ARG A 864 -19.46 -28.15 18.06
CA ARG A 864 -20.11 -27.08 18.82
C ARG A 864 -19.98 -25.74 18.09
N PRO A 865 -20.86 -24.75 18.38
CA PRO A 865 -20.76 -23.42 17.76
C PRO A 865 -19.38 -22.77 17.88
N GLU A 866 -18.70 -22.91 19.01
CA GLU A 866 -17.36 -22.37 19.27
C GLU A 866 -16.22 -23.07 18.53
N ASP A 867 -16.48 -24.24 17.93
CA ASP A 867 -15.49 -24.98 17.16
C ASP A 867 -15.33 -24.41 15.73
N TRP A 868 -16.30 -23.59 15.29
CA TRP A 868 -16.31 -22.96 13.98
C TRP A 868 -15.60 -21.60 13.97
N LEU A 869 -14.66 -21.45 13.04
CA LEU A 869 -14.02 -20.18 12.69
C LEU A 869 -14.69 -19.56 11.46
N PRO A 870 -14.86 -18.23 11.42
CA PRO A 870 -15.24 -17.55 10.19
C PRO A 870 -14.11 -17.65 9.17
N VAL A 871 -14.47 -17.91 7.91
CA VAL A 871 -13.54 -17.89 6.79
C VAL A 871 -13.69 -16.58 6.04
N THR A 872 -12.57 -15.89 5.84
CA THR A 872 -12.49 -14.73 4.96
C THR A 872 -11.94 -15.15 3.61
N MET A 873 -12.63 -14.80 2.52
CA MET A 873 -12.18 -15.14 1.17
C MET A 873 -11.38 -13.98 0.57
N LEU A 874 -10.14 -14.25 0.19
CA LEU A 874 -9.25 -13.30 -0.50
C LEU A 874 -8.74 -13.96 -1.78
N SER A 875 -9.05 -13.40 -2.94
CA SER A 875 -8.71 -13.96 -4.26
C SER A 875 -9.15 -15.42 -4.42
N CYS A 876 -10.35 -15.75 -3.93
CA CYS A 876 -10.90 -17.11 -3.85
C CYS A 876 -10.09 -18.09 -2.97
N LEU A 877 -9.21 -17.60 -2.10
CA LEU A 877 -8.43 -18.41 -1.16
C LEU A 877 -8.91 -18.24 0.29
N PRO A 878 -9.13 -19.33 1.04
CA PRO A 878 -9.67 -19.27 2.38
C PRO A 878 -8.63 -18.77 3.38
N HIS A 879 -8.98 -17.74 4.13
CA HIS A 879 -8.18 -17.23 5.24
C HIS A 879 -8.95 -17.34 6.56
N ILE A 880 -8.23 -17.60 7.64
CA ILE A 880 -8.82 -17.71 8.99
C ILE A 880 -8.04 -16.87 10.00
N PRO A 881 -8.71 -16.36 11.05
CA PRO A 881 -8.02 -15.71 12.16
C PRO A 881 -7.24 -16.74 12.98
N VAL A 882 -6.00 -16.39 13.31
CA VAL A 882 -5.11 -17.17 14.18
C VAL A 882 -4.55 -16.26 15.29
N THR A 883 -4.25 -16.83 16.45
CA THR A 883 -3.54 -16.12 17.51
C THR A 883 -2.10 -16.62 17.58
N ILE A 884 -1.15 -15.69 17.58
CA ILE A 884 0.28 -15.97 17.60
C ILE A 884 0.92 -15.31 18.83
N GLN A 885 1.74 -16.08 19.55
CA GLN A 885 2.61 -15.60 20.63
C GLN A 885 4.08 -15.91 20.31
N SER A 886 4.99 -14.97 20.58
CA SER A 886 6.45 -15.18 20.47
C SER A 886 7.15 -14.91 21.82
N MET A 887 8.31 -15.56 22.06
CA MET A 887 9.17 -15.25 23.22
C MET A 887 9.75 -13.85 23.00
N GLN A 888 9.36 -12.84 23.77
CA GLN A 888 10.28 -11.74 24.02
C GLN A 888 11.30 -12.19 25.07
N SER A 889 12.59 -12.15 24.71
CA SER A 889 13.67 -12.20 25.69
C SER A 889 13.66 -10.90 26.49
N THR A 890 13.25 -10.99 27.75
CA THR A 890 13.44 -9.95 28.77
C THR A 890 14.89 -9.48 28.79
N PHE A 891 15.13 -8.17 28.57
CA PHE A 891 16.41 -7.56 28.91
C PHE A 891 16.60 -7.59 30.43
N SER A 892 17.76 -8.07 30.87
CA SER A 892 18.14 -8.24 32.26
C SER A 892 18.21 -6.91 33.02
N SER A 893 17.36 -6.74 34.02
CA SER A 893 17.71 -5.93 35.20
C SER A 893 17.83 -6.87 36.40
N SER A 894 18.99 -6.87 37.02
CA SER A 894 19.28 -7.61 38.24
C SER A 894 18.60 -6.91 39.41
N SER A 895 17.43 -7.37 39.84
CA SER A 895 17.07 -7.59 41.26
C SER A 895 15.58 -7.88 41.43
N ALA A 896 15.32 -8.94 42.20
CA ALA A 896 14.08 -9.29 42.91
C ALA A 896 12.87 -9.87 42.12
N ASN A 897 12.65 -11.16 42.40
CA ASN A 897 11.39 -11.90 42.55
C ASN A 897 10.47 -12.14 41.34
N SER A 898 10.50 -13.42 40.92
CA SER A 898 9.43 -14.30 40.42
C SER A 898 8.21 -13.71 39.67
N THR A 899 8.05 -14.27 38.46
CA THR A 899 6.81 -14.48 37.69
C THR A 899 6.06 -13.23 37.24
N ASP A 900 6.35 -12.77 36.02
CA ASP A 900 5.34 -12.54 34.98
C ASP A 900 6.04 -12.23 33.63
N ILE A 901 6.01 -13.20 32.71
CA ILE A 901 6.34 -13.01 31.29
C ILE A 901 5.02 -12.60 30.64
N ILE A 902 4.84 -11.32 30.31
CA ILE A 902 3.65 -10.89 29.57
C ILE A 902 3.86 -11.26 28.10
N ALA A 903 3.25 -12.35 27.65
CA ALA A 903 3.16 -12.72 26.24
C ALA A 903 2.10 -11.83 25.56
N GLU A 904 2.48 -11.02 24.58
CA GLU A 904 1.52 -10.27 23.76
C GLU A 904 0.82 -11.22 22.78
N ASN A 905 -0.51 -11.31 22.88
CA ASN A 905 -1.36 -12.04 21.94
C ASN A 905 -1.60 -11.21 20.68
N ASN A 906 -1.03 -11.61 19.55
CA ASN A 906 -1.31 -10.98 18.26
C ASN A 906 -2.30 -11.84 17.46
N THR A 907 -3.42 -11.23 17.04
CA THR A 907 -4.34 -11.88 16.10
C THR A 907 -3.90 -11.57 14.68
N ALA A 908 -3.76 -12.60 13.85
CA ALA A 908 -3.32 -12.51 12.46
C ALA A 908 -4.31 -13.24 11.54
N LEU A 909 -4.44 -12.81 10.29
CA LEU A 909 -5.22 -13.51 9.27
C LEU A 909 -4.25 -14.30 8.38
N LEU A 910 -4.38 -15.63 8.31
CA LEU A 910 -3.51 -16.50 7.50
C LEU A 910 -4.32 -17.28 6.46
N MET A 911 -3.75 -17.45 5.27
CA MET A 911 -4.30 -18.34 4.24
C MET A 911 -4.17 -19.79 4.69
N VAL A 912 -5.20 -20.62 4.49
CA VAL A 912 -5.14 -22.07 4.74
C VAL A 912 -4.66 -22.77 3.48
N ASP A 913 -3.50 -23.43 3.55
CA ASP A 913 -2.87 -24.12 2.42
C ASP A 913 -2.52 -25.57 2.78
N THR A 914 -3.37 -26.50 2.33
CA THR A 914 -3.13 -27.94 2.50
C THR A 914 -2.10 -28.50 1.51
N GLY A 915 -1.76 -27.77 0.44
CA GLY A 915 -0.75 -28.15 -0.55
C GLY A 915 0.69 -27.83 -0.11
N ALA A 916 0.88 -26.78 0.69
CA ALA A 916 2.19 -26.34 1.19
C ALA A 916 2.71 -27.22 2.33
N GLY A 917 3.39 -28.33 2.01
CA GLY A 917 4.02 -29.23 3.00
C GLY A 917 5.44 -28.83 3.46
N GLY A 918 5.85 -29.34 4.62
CA GLY A 918 7.22 -29.30 5.13
C GLY A 918 7.55 -28.17 6.11
N MET A 919 6.56 -27.37 6.52
CA MET A 919 6.61 -26.39 7.62
C MET A 919 5.21 -26.19 8.21
N ALA A 920 5.11 -25.61 9.43
CA ALA A 920 3.83 -25.34 10.08
C ALA A 920 3.15 -24.03 9.61
N ALA A 921 3.93 -22.96 9.42
CA ALA A 921 3.43 -21.68 8.94
C ALA A 921 4.53 -20.90 8.20
N MET A 922 4.12 -20.00 7.33
CA MET A 922 4.99 -19.02 6.67
C MET A 922 4.45 -17.63 6.92
N LEU A 923 5.25 -16.71 7.45
CA LEU A 923 4.85 -15.34 7.75
C LEU A 923 5.51 -14.36 6.78
N ASN A 924 4.76 -13.36 6.35
CA ASN A 924 5.31 -12.26 5.56
C ASN A 924 6.25 -11.40 6.42
N SER A 925 7.04 -10.55 5.76
CA SER A 925 8.07 -9.73 6.43
C SER A 925 7.47 -8.77 7.46
N THR A 926 6.30 -8.19 7.19
CA THR A 926 5.59 -7.27 8.10
C THR A 926 5.14 -7.98 9.38
N ALA A 927 4.52 -9.15 9.27
CA ALA A 927 4.08 -9.95 10.40
C ALA A 927 5.27 -10.45 11.23
N ALA A 928 6.34 -10.92 10.57
CA ALA A 928 7.55 -11.39 11.23
C ALA A 928 8.27 -10.28 12.04
N LYS A 929 8.29 -9.04 11.53
CA LYS A 929 8.80 -7.86 12.26
C LYS A 929 7.95 -7.55 13.48
N THR A 930 6.63 -7.50 13.30
CA THR A 930 5.68 -7.19 14.36
C THR A 930 5.81 -8.18 15.53
N LEU A 931 6.06 -9.46 15.21
CA LEU A 931 6.26 -10.52 16.19
C LEU A 931 7.69 -10.63 16.74
N GLY A 932 8.61 -9.75 16.33
CA GLY A 932 10.00 -9.73 16.82
C GLY A 932 10.86 -10.93 16.39
N LEU A 933 10.48 -11.65 15.33
CA LEU A 933 11.07 -12.95 14.97
C LEU A 933 12.46 -12.86 14.31
N PHE A 934 12.97 -11.64 14.05
CA PHE A 934 14.30 -11.43 13.49
C PHE A 934 15.42 -11.30 14.54
N ASN A 935 15.11 -11.17 15.84
CA ASN A 935 16.05 -10.75 16.90
C ASN A 935 16.41 -11.81 17.98
N SER A 936 16.05 -13.08 17.83
CA SER A 936 16.32 -14.08 18.89
C SER A 936 17.80 -14.49 18.96
N ASN A 937 18.56 -13.90 19.88
CA ASN A 937 19.97 -14.17 20.20
C ASN A 937 20.26 -15.55 20.86
N LYS A 938 19.43 -16.57 20.64
CA LYS A 938 19.75 -17.96 21.03
C LYS A 938 20.17 -18.74 19.79
N SER A 939 21.39 -19.26 19.84
CA SER A 939 21.99 -20.22 18.93
C SER A 939 20.98 -21.14 18.21
N ASN A 940 20.64 -20.79 16.98
CA ASN A 940 20.37 -21.72 15.89
C ASN A 940 20.62 -20.96 14.60
N GLY A 941 21.73 -21.25 13.93
CA GLY A 941 21.94 -20.82 12.56
C GLY A 941 20.83 -21.43 11.69
N GLY A 942 19.72 -20.71 11.53
CA GLY A 942 18.65 -21.11 10.63
C GLY A 942 19.20 -21.14 9.21
N LYS A 943 19.29 -22.33 8.62
CA LYS A 943 19.68 -22.49 7.21
C LYS A 943 18.70 -21.66 6.38
N SER A 944 19.22 -20.72 5.60
CA SER A 944 18.44 -20.09 4.54
C SER A 944 17.96 -21.19 3.60
N LYS A 945 16.64 -21.29 3.40
CA LYS A 945 16.04 -22.27 2.51
C LYS A 945 15.45 -21.50 1.34
N SER A 946 16.02 -21.71 0.15
CA SER A 946 15.44 -21.28 -1.11
C SER A 946 14.30 -22.25 -1.44
N ILE A 947 13.06 -21.76 -1.39
CA ILE A 947 11.89 -22.56 -1.80
C ILE A 947 11.57 -22.23 -3.25
N ARG A 948 11.42 -23.28 -4.06
CA ARG A 948 10.89 -23.18 -5.43
C ARG A 948 9.40 -23.47 -5.39
N GLY A 949 8.59 -22.52 -5.83
CA GLY A 949 7.16 -22.74 -6.07
C GLY A 949 6.89 -23.63 -7.28
N VAL A 950 5.63 -24.05 -7.40
CA VAL A 950 5.13 -24.79 -8.56
C VAL A 950 5.28 -23.93 -9.81
N GLY A 951 6.01 -24.43 -10.80
CA GLY A 951 6.05 -23.83 -12.13
C GLY A 951 7.09 -22.73 -12.40
N GLY A 952 8.04 -22.48 -11.50
CA GLY A 952 9.05 -21.44 -11.76
C GLY A 952 10.03 -21.74 -12.90
N SER A 953 10.40 -20.72 -13.67
CA SER A 953 11.63 -20.75 -14.47
C SER A 953 12.83 -20.84 -13.53
N HIS A 954 13.94 -21.46 -13.98
CA HIS A 954 15.11 -21.83 -13.18
C HIS A 954 15.79 -20.70 -12.34
N ASN A 955 15.31 -19.46 -12.34
CA ASN A 955 16.02 -18.28 -11.83
C ASN A 955 15.31 -17.45 -10.74
N SER A 956 14.10 -17.79 -10.28
CA SER A 956 13.46 -17.04 -9.19
C SER A 956 13.24 -17.89 -7.93
N SER A 957 13.68 -17.35 -6.79
CA SER A 957 13.52 -18.00 -5.49
C SER A 957 13.31 -16.97 -4.39
N VAL A 958 12.50 -17.32 -3.39
CA VAL A 958 12.28 -16.53 -2.19
C VAL A 958 13.24 -17.01 -1.11
N THR A 959 13.96 -16.06 -0.50
CA THR A 959 14.83 -16.34 0.65
C THR A 959 13.98 -16.37 1.92
N LEU A 960 13.90 -17.54 2.54
CA LEU A 960 13.15 -17.76 3.77
C LEU A 960 14.09 -18.13 4.91
N LYS A 961 13.86 -17.54 6.07
CA LYS A 961 14.52 -17.89 7.34
C LYS A 961 13.60 -18.72 8.20
N THR A 962 14.16 -19.63 8.97
CA THR A 962 13.43 -20.36 10.01
C THR A 962 13.29 -19.50 11.26
N ALA A 963 12.12 -19.47 11.85
CA ALA A 963 11.85 -18.90 13.17
C ALA A 963 11.00 -19.86 14.02
N GLN A 964 10.86 -19.55 15.30
CA GLN A 964 10.09 -20.34 16.25
C GLN A 964 9.04 -19.47 16.92
N LEU A 965 7.80 -19.94 16.91
CA LEU A 965 6.66 -19.35 17.61
C LEU A 965 6.45 -20.11 18.93
N ASN A 966 6.07 -19.40 19.98
CA ASN A 966 5.81 -20.05 21.27
C ASN A 966 4.48 -20.76 21.27
N VAL A 967 3.45 -20.04 20.82
CA VAL A 967 2.09 -20.55 20.71
C VAL A 967 1.53 -20.09 19.38
N LEU A 968 0.98 -21.04 18.63
CA LEU A 968 0.12 -20.79 17.49
C LEU A 968 -1.22 -21.45 17.79
N LYS A 969 -2.25 -20.63 17.90
CA LYS A 969 -3.61 -21.08 18.18
C LYS A 969 -4.50 -20.83 16.98
N VAL A 970 -5.19 -21.89 16.56
CA VAL A 970 -6.12 -21.88 15.42
C VAL A 970 -7.43 -22.49 15.90
N GLY A 971 -8.40 -21.62 16.21
CA GLY A 971 -9.66 -22.02 16.83
C GLY A 971 -9.44 -22.71 18.17
N THR A 972 -9.83 -23.99 18.25
CA THR A 972 -9.67 -24.81 19.47
C THR A 972 -8.37 -25.61 19.50
N ALA A 973 -7.62 -25.65 18.39
CA ALA A 973 -6.31 -26.27 18.33
C ALA A 973 -5.23 -25.27 18.78
N GLU A 974 -4.35 -25.73 19.67
CA GLU A 974 -3.23 -24.95 20.19
C GLU A 974 -1.94 -25.75 20.01
N PHE A 975 -0.93 -25.09 19.47
CA PHE A 975 0.36 -25.68 19.18
C PHE A 975 1.44 -24.87 19.86
N SER A 976 2.31 -25.55 20.60
CA SER A 976 3.47 -24.93 21.24
C SER A 976 4.75 -25.18 20.45
N ASP A 977 5.73 -24.28 20.58
CA ASP A 977 7.07 -24.43 20.00
C ASP A 977 7.06 -24.66 18.48
N VAL A 978 6.21 -23.91 17.77
CA VAL A 978 5.96 -24.10 16.34
C VAL A 978 7.07 -23.50 15.49
N GLN A 979 7.71 -24.34 14.67
CA GLN A 979 8.69 -23.88 13.69
C GLN A 979 8.00 -23.28 12.45
N CYS A 980 8.29 -22.02 12.14
CA CYS A 980 7.75 -21.32 10.97
C CYS A 980 8.86 -20.82 10.04
N LEU A 981 8.49 -20.38 8.84
CA LEU A 981 9.36 -19.61 7.96
C LEU A 981 8.94 -18.14 7.95
N ILE A 982 9.92 -17.24 7.82
CA ILE A 982 9.71 -15.81 7.71
C ILE A 982 10.42 -15.27 6.46
N ALA A 983 9.74 -14.39 5.73
CA ALA A 983 10.29 -13.75 4.53
C ALA A 983 11.22 -12.58 4.88
N GLU A 984 12.38 -12.50 4.23
CA GLU A 984 13.31 -11.37 4.37
C GLU A 984 12.86 -10.14 3.55
N GLU A 985 13.18 -8.94 4.05
CA GLU A 985 12.68 -7.63 3.60
C GLU A 985 12.80 -7.36 2.09
N ALA A 986 13.78 -7.94 1.40
CA ALA A 986 14.16 -7.51 0.05
C ALA A 986 13.20 -7.97 -1.07
N LYS A 987 12.27 -8.92 -0.84
CA LYS A 987 11.49 -9.54 -1.95
C LYS A 987 10.03 -9.92 -1.68
N GLY A 988 9.36 -9.46 -0.60
CA GLY A 988 7.88 -9.56 -0.45
C GLY A 988 7.20 -10.94 -0.63
N GLY A 989 7.95 -12.04 -0.76
CA GLY A 989 7.55 -13.21 -1.57
C GLY A 989 6.56 -14.19 -0.94
N VAL A 990 5.80 -13.78 0.07
CA VAL A 990 4.76 -14.59 0.72
C VAL A 990 3.49 -13.75 1.01
N ALA A 991 3.48 -12.46 0.62
CA ALA A 991 2.32 -11.59 0.84
C ALA A 991 1.28 -11.79 -0.27
N LEU A 992 0.20 -12.51 0.05
CA LEU A 992 -0.93 -12.75 -0.86
C LEU A 992 -2.01 -11.68 -0.82
N SER A 993 -1.95 -10.75 0.15
CA SER A 993 -2.91 -9.65 0.32
C SER A 993 -2.33 -8.59 1.27
N PHE A 994 -2.80 -7.34 1.19
CA PHE A 994 -2.49 -6.29 2.18
C PHE A 994 -3.07 -6.55 3.58
N TYR A 995 -3.98 -7.51 3.70
CA TYR A 995 -4.62 -7.90 4.96
C TYR A 995 -4.11 -9.23 5.51
N SER A 996 -3.47 -10.06 4.69
CA SER A 996 -2.94 -11.36 5.11
C SER A 996 -1.58 -11.22 5.77
N SER A 997 -1.35 -12.00 6.83
CA SER A 997 -0.07 -12.07 7.56
C SER A 997 0.84 -13.21 7.07
N GLY A 998 0.34 -14.08 6.18
CA GLY A 998 1.05 -15.26 5.71
C GLY A 998 0.16 -16.47 5.43
N ILE A 999 0.74 -17.66 5.56
CA ILE A 999 0.14 -18.95 5.19
C ILE A 999 0.24 -19.94 6.36
N LEU A 1000 -0.85 -20.63 6.66
CA LEU A 1000 -0.92 -21.80 7.52
C LEU A 1000 -0.75 -23.06 6.66
N CYS A 1001 0.29 -23.83 6.92
CA CYS A 1001 0.80 -24.84 6.00
C CYS A 1001 0.36 -26.27 6.35
N GLY A 1002 0.54 -27.19 5.42
CA GLY A 1002 0.09 -28.59 5.51
C GLY A 1002 0.59 -29.34 6.74
N ASP A 1003 1.78 -29.08 7.28
CA ASP A 1003 2.31 -29.88 8.40
C ASP A 1003 1.50 -29.72 9.69
N ILE A 1004 1.06 -28.50 10.00
CA ILE A 1004 0.25 -28.25 11.19
C ILE A 1004 -1.21 -28.62 10.94
N LEU A 1005 -1.69 -28.37 9.72
CA LEU A 1005 -3.02 -28.75 9.28
C LEU A 1005 -3.22 -30.28 9.32
N SER A 1006 -2.19 -31.04 8.98
CA SER A 1006 -2.22 -32.51 9.04
C SER A 1006 -2.32 -33.07 10.46
N GLN A 1007 -1.98 -32.29 11.49
CA GLN A 1007 -2.12 -32.69 12.89
C GLN A 1007 -3.52 -32.39 13.44
N CYS A 1008 -4.37 -31.74 12.66
CA CYS A 1008 -5.74 -31.41 13.01
C CYS A 1008 -6.73 -32.28 12.26
N ARG A 1009 -7.93 -32.42 12.82
CA ARG A 1009 -9.11 -32.63 12.00
C ARG A 1009 -9.55 -31.30 11.42
N LEU A 1010 -9.76 -31.26 10.11
CA LEU A 1010 -10.23 -30.06 9.41
C LEU A 1010 -11.61 -30.33 8.84
N VAL A 1011 -12.58 -29.51 9.21
CA VAL A 1011 -13.91 -29.52 8.58
C VAL A 1011 -14.10 -28.22 7.84
N ILE A 1012 -14.11 -28.30 6.51
CA ILE A 1012 -14.15 -27.16 5.61
C ILE A 1012 -15.58 -27.03 5.06
N ASP A 1013 -16.31 -25.99 5.47
CA ASP A 1013 -17.67 -25.66 5.02
C ASP A 1013 -17.66 -24.26 4.39
N LEU A 1014 -16.89 -24.11 3.30
CA LEU A 1014 -16.85 -22.86 2.52
C LEU A 1014 -18.21 -22.42 1.98
N PRO A 1015 -19.16 -23.31 1.60
CA PRO A 1015 -20.51 -22.89 1.22
C PRO A 1015 -21.20 -22.02 2.29
N ARG A 1016 -20.82 -22.18 3.56
CA ARG A 1016 -21.32 -21.36 4.69
C ARG A 1016 -20.26 -20.42 5.27
N GLY A 1017 -19.11 -20.26 4.62
CA GLY A 1017 -18.05 -19.35 5.05
C GLY A 1017 -17.45 -19.69 6.42
N ARG A 1018 -17.35 -20.98 6.76
CA ARG A 1018 -16.84 -21.42 8.06
C ARG A 1018 -15.92 -22.64 7.95
N MET A 1019 -15.01 -22.77 8.90
CA MET A 1019 -14.08 -23.88 8.99
C MET A 1019 -13.87 -24.27 10.45
N ALA A 1020 -13.80 -25.56 10.76
CA ALA A 1020 -13.38 -26.04 12.07
C ALA A 1020 -11.97 -26.62 11.97
N VAL A 1021 -11.10 -26.19 12.89
CA VAL A 1021 -9.74 -26.73 13.06
C VAL A 1021 -9.68 -27.29 14.47
N LEU A 1022 -9.61 -28.62 14.55
CA LEU A 1022 -9.75 -29.37 15.80
C LEU A 1022 -8.47 -30.15 16.12
N PRO A 1023 -8.10 -30.25 17.40
CA PRO A 1023 -7.04 -31.18 17.83
C PRO A 1023 -7.34 -32.61 17.38
N ALA A 1024 -6.30 -33.40 17.08
CA ALA A 1024 -6.46 -34.79 16.59
C ALA A 1024 -7.30 -35.72 17.50
N GLU A 1025 -7.38 -35.40 18.80
CA GLU A 1025 -8.11 -36.19 19.80
C GLU A 1025 -9.64 -36.03 19.74
N LYS A 1026 -10.12 -35.04 18.97
CA LYS A 1026 -11.52 -34.60 18.90
C LYS A 1026 -12.06 -34.73 17.48
#